data_AF-E4KYN4-F1
#
_entry.id   AF-E4KYN4-F1
#
_cell.length_a   1.000
_cell.length_b   1.000
_cell.length_c   1.000
_cell.angle_alpha   90.00
_cell.angle_beta   90.00
_cell.angle_gamma   90.00
#
_symmetry.space_group_name_H-M   'P 1'
#
loop_
_entity.id
_entity.type
_entity.pdbx_description
1 polymer ?
#
loop_
_entity_poly.entity_id
_entity_poly.type
_entity_poly.pdbx_seq_one_letter_code
_entity_poly.pdbx_strand_id
1 'polypeptide(L)'
;MKSNNLKRAAALGLAALMLAPSATFAKEFKDVKKKNNKYSWAYDAIDKLSDNNIISGHPDGEFKPGEPVSLEELLQLIKQILRPSDQEIKTAKEKYSKIAKEKGVNSWAEDAICLALHRGYLDENSLKKASERGFFKISGREYPSRGDIAIFFARALQLSPNGNTNLLKHNDKDKMSDTLKGYLSSLVDAKIFTSTGSDGNFEGERSITRAETAIITKASFDYAEKNKIEAKTEKLKGTVILSSKLNNVNVVIIETKGSKYSFDIDSNTKYKLKDKDIKLEDIKAGQEVEIEYVKAKSGEREGTAKTITVTNAMLDMVGYVNSKGNNQITLRYRDNSDSINFRTTSKISTSDTKTFDLDKNVKIKAYGKDLKLEDIAVDDLVEFKTNSDNKITEMTVFPKEAYVKGQIISIENTNKDKASIKLKLSDGKTYEFYITNETKALNDVSLNDNVTFYVNYKVLIGRSNDENNGIAMGKVRRAALYETTFDYQRRNSDPYIELELANGGSKTYSLVKDPIIRDGGIRVHSVTEDFLVGKNVNLKLNGYGKVEEINIVNKDLQFNTMFQVLRANKTSDQFNTYAVTLKVIQSDNNRIKPGETINMTLEGNVLLNDVFLANGYLDERSKILQLNIEEVVGNTGYYELDQVNGIRERRSFYTFKQLERDSSRNTYTSSRNTNIRAY
;
A
#
# COMPACT_ATOMS: atom_id res chain seq x y z
N MET A 1 60.51 56.42 6.77
CA MET A 1 59.21 55.73 7.00
C MET A 1 59.47 54.24 7.05
N LYS A 2 59.45 53.66 8.27
CA LYS A 2 59.66 52.23 8.53
C LYS A 2 58.35 51.45 8.33
N SER A 3 58.49 50.19 7.95
CA SER A 3 57.46 49.23 7.53
C SER A 3 56.35 49.01 8.57
N ASN A 4 55.10 49.27 8.18
CA ASN A 4 53.90 48.86 8.91
C ASN A 4 53.16 47.66 8.28
N ASN A 5 53.65 47.14 7.14
CA ASN A 5 52.97 46.05 6.43
C ASN A 5 53.45 44.64 6.83
N LEU A 6 54.53 44.51 7.61
CA LEU A 6 54.96 43.19 8.13
C LEU A 6 54.20 42.75 9.41
N LYS A 7 53.52 43.67 10.10
CA LYS A 7 52.74 43.32 11.31
C LYS A 7 51.34 42.77 11.02
N ARG A 8 50.86 42.84 9.77
CA ARG A 8 49.59 42.21 9.36
C ARG A 8 49.74 40.79 8.82
N ALA A 9 50.97 40.36 8.52
CA ALA A 9 51.25 39.00 8.06
C ALA A 9 51.58 38.00 9.18
N ALA A 10 51.72 38.45 10.44
CA ALA A 10 51.97 37.59 11.60
C ALA A 10 50.70 37.21 12.41
N ALA A 11 49.52 37.66 11.99
CA ALA A 11 48.24 37.37 12.67
C ALA A 11 47.27 36.51 11.83
N LEU A 12 47.78 35.86 10.77
CA LEU A 12 47.04 34.96 9.88
C LEU A 12 47.49 33.50 10.06
N GLY A 13 47.66 33.07 11.31
CA GLY A 13 47.96 31.68 11.67
C GLY A 13 46.70 30.82 11.85
N LEU A 14 45.63 31.06 11.10
CA LEU A 14 44.39 30.29 11.20
C LEU A 14 43.72 30.13 9.82
N ALA A 15 44.19 29.18 9.02
CA ALA A 15 43.40 28.56 7.97
C ALA A 15 44.00 27.20 7.54
N ALA A 16 43.18 26.17 7.71
CA ALA A 16 43.00 25.01 6.82
C ALA A 16 44.19 24.09 6.47
N LEU A 17 44.06 22.82 6.89
CA LEU A 17 44.10 21.71 5.94
C LEU A 17 43.21 20.58 6.44
N MET A 18 41.99 20.52 5.90
CA MET A 18 41.31 19.26 5.64
C MET A 18 41.71 18.78 4.23
N LEU A 19 41.82 17.45 4.08
CA LEU A 19 41.94 16.66 2.85
C LEU A 19 43.36 16.36 2.30
N ALA A 20 44.07 15.47 3.01
CA ALA A 20 44.80 14.33 2.43
C ALA A 20 45.11 13.31 3.55
N PRO A 21 45.00 11.98 3.34
CA PRO A 21 45.49 11.00 4.30
C PRO A 21 47.02 10.92 4.19
N SER A 22 47.71 11.86 4.83
CA SER A 22 49.15 11.78 5.03
C SER A 22 49.40 10.97 6.30
N ALA A 23 50.23 9.94 6.20
CA ALA A 23 50.61 9.04 7.30
C ALA A 23 50.73 9.78 8.65
N THR A 24 49.85 9.43 9.58
CA THR A 24 49.78 9.98 10.93
C THR A 24 50.94 9.44 11.77
N PHE A 25 52.04 10.19 11.85
CA PHE A 25 52.85 10.18 13.07
C PHE A 25 52.13 11.01 14.13
N ALA A 26 52.10 10.55 15.38
CA ALA A 26 51.62 11.34 16.51
C ALA A 26 52.36 12.69 16.50
N LYS A 27 51.61 13.79 16.36
CA LYS A 27 52.19 15.12 16.21
C LYS A 27 52.62 15.64 17.58
N GLU A 28 53.87 15.37 17.97
CA GLU A 28 54.45 15.96 19.19
C GLU A 28 54.54 17.49 19.05
N PHE A 29 54.09 18.21 20.08
CA PHE A 29 54.19 19.68 20.14
C PHE A 29 55.48 20.10 20.84
N LYS A 30 56.20 21.07 20.24
CA LYS A 30 57.55 21.46 20.73
C LYS A 30 57.56 22.00 22.17
N ASP A 31 56.46 22.64 22.56
CA ASP A 31 56.25 23.38 23.81
C ASP A 31 55.53 22.57 24.90
N VAL A 32 55.15 21.32 24.61
CA VAL A 32 54.51 20.40 25.57
C VAL A 32 55.29 19.10 25.63
N LYS A 33 55.91 18.82 26.78
CA LYS A 33 56.75 17.62 26.96
C LYS A 33 56.25 16.78 28.14
N LYS A 34 56.40 15.45 28.02
CA LYS A 34 55.96 14.49 29.04
C LYS A 34 56.65 14.65 30.39
N LYS A 35 57.90 15.12 30.41
CA LYS A 35 58.68 15.39 31.63
C LYS A 35 59.39 16.73 31.53
N ASN A 36 59.68 17.33 32.69
CA ASN A 36 60.47 18.56 32.82
C ASN A 36 59.93 19.75 32.01
N ASN A 37 58.61 19.88 31.90
CA ASN A 37 57.91 21.00 31.27
C ASN A 37 56.75 21.45 32.18
N LYS A 38 56.46 22.76 32.22
CA LYS A 38 55.42 23.36 33.07
C LYS A 38 54.02 22.75 32.83
N TYR A 39 53.78 22.18 31.65
CA TYR A 39 52.50 21.60 31.22
C TYR A 39 52.56 20.07 31.09
N SER A 40 53.55 19.39 31.70
CA SER A 40 53.63 17.93 31.68
C SER A 40 52.36 17.24 32.21
N TRP A 41 51.61 17.89 33.12
CA TRP A 41 50.32 17.40 33.63
C TRP A 41 49.21 17.33 32.56
N ALA A 42 49.31 18.11 31.49
CA ALA A 42 48.37 18.11 30.37
C ALA A 42 48.81 17.20 29.22
N TYR A 43 50.06 16.71 29.23
CA TYR A 43 50.66 15.99 28.11
C TYR A 43 49.81 14.81 27.67
N ASP A 44 49.46 13.89 28.58
CA ASP A 44 48.72 12.67 28.21
C ASP A 44 47.32 12.98 27.65
N ALA A 45 46.69 14.07 28.10
CA ALA A 45 45.40 14.49 27.56
C ALA A 45 45.55 15.10 26.16
N ILE A 46 46.56 15.94 25.97
CA ILE A 46 46.87 16.56 24.69
C ILE A 46 47.24 15.49 23.65
N ASP A 47 48.11 14.56 24.03
CA ASP A 47 48.54 13.43 23.22
C ASP A 47 47.34 12.58 22.76
N LYS A 48 46.52 12.09 23.70
CA LYS A 48 45.34 11.29 23.40
C LYS A 48 44.34 12.02 22.49
N LEU A 49 44.08 13.30 22.75
CA LEU A 49 43.13 14.08 21.95
C LEU A 49 43.68 14.39 20.55
N SER A 50 44.99 14.57 20.42
CA SER A 50 45.67 14.76 19.14
C SER A 50 45.58 13.48 18.30
N ASP A 51 45.84 12.31 18.90
CA ASP A 51 45.70 11.01 18.23
C ASP A 51 44.27 10.73 17.73
N ASN A 52 43.28 11.30 18.42
CA ASN A 52 41.86 11.18 18.05
C ASN A 52 41.38 12.32 17.13
N ASN A 53 42.27 13.18 16.63
CA ASN A 53 41.96 14.34 15.78
C ASN A 53 40.97 15.34 16.41
N ILE A 54 40.91 15.41 17.74
CA ILE A 54 40.03 16.33 18.47
C ILE A 54 40.69 17.68 18.67
N ILE A 55 42.00 17.69 18.96
CA ILE A 55 42.79 18.91 19.09
C ILE A 55 43.89 18.97 18.03
N SER A 56 44.32 20.18 17.73
CA SER A 56 45.48 20.44 16.89
C SER A 56 46.30 21.60 17.46
N GLY A 57 47.60 21.57 17.16
CA GLY A 57 48.51 22.69 17.44
C GLY A 57 48.55 23.70 16.29
N HIS A 58 49.31 24.76 16.51
CA HIS A 58 49.51 25.84 15.56
C HIS A 58 50.45 25.44 14.41
N PRO A 59 50.41 26.16 13.27
CA PRO A 59 51.27 25.89 12.12
C PRO A 59 52.77 25.89 12.42
N ASP A 60 53.20 26.61 13.46
CA ASP A 60 54.59 26.67 13.96
C ASP A 60 55.05 25.38 14.69
N GLY A 61 54.14 24.45 14.93
CA GLY A 61 54.38 23.18 15.62
C GLY A 61 54.25 23.27 17.14
N GLU A 62 53.69 24.36 17.67
CA GLU A 62 53.43 24.56 19.09
C GLU A 62 51.94 24.32 19.43
N PHE A 63 51.65 23.89 20.65
CA PHE A 63 50.28 23.77 21.16
C PHE A 63 49.77 25.05 21.81
N LYS A 64 50.68 25.88 22.34
CA LYS A 64 50.43 27.11 23.11
C LYS A 64 49.57 26.85 24.36
N PRO A 65 49.99 25.95 25.26
CA PRO A 65 49.20 25.48 26.39
C PRO A 65 48.75 26.59 27.37
N GLY A 66 49.49 27.69 27.45
CA GLY A 66 49.18 28.81 28.34
C GLY A 66 48.21 29.86 27.77
N GLU A 67 47.90 29.79 26.47
CA GLU A 67 47.01 30.77 25.83
C GLU A 67 45.54 30.49 26.18
N PRO A 68 44.69 31.53 26.23
CA PRO A 68 43.26 31.35 26.44
C PRO A 68 42.55 30.73 25.23
N VAL A 69 41.41 30.07 25.46
CA VAL A 69 40.59 29.44 24.42
C VAL A 69 39.41 30.32 24.05
N SER A 70 39.25 30.61 22.77
CA SER A 70 38.09 31.36 22.26
C SER A 70 36.81 30.52 22.21
N LEU A 71 35.64 31.18 22.16
CA LEU A 71 34.36 30.48 22.01
C LEU A 71 34.32 29.60 20.74
N GLU A 72 34.91 30.08 19.65
CA GLU A 72 34.96 29.36 18.38
C GLU A 72 35.79 28.08 18.49
N GLU A 73 36.95 28.16 19.14
CA GLU A 73 37.79 26.99 19.41
C GLU A 73 37.06 26.00 20.34
N LEU A 74 36.43 26.48 21.41
CA LEU A 74 35.65 25.66 22.32
C LEU A 74 34.56 24.85 21.60
N LEU A 75 33.75 25.53 20.77
CA LEU A 75 32.65 24.86 20.07
C LEU A 75 33.17 23.92 18.99
N GLN A 76 34.34 24.20 18.41
CA GLN A 76 35.01 23.29 17.49
C GLN A 76 35.48 22.02 18.23
N LEU A 77 36.03 22.13 19.45
CA LEU A 77 36.37 20.97 20.28
C LEU A 77 35.14 20.12 20.61
N ILE A 78 34.04 20.77 21.00
CA ILE A 78 32.77 20.09 21.27
C ILE A 78 32.24 19.39 20.00
N LYS A 79 32.32 20.04 18.83
CA LYS A 79 31.96 19.42 17.54
C LYS A 79 32.77 18.14 17.29
N GLN A 80 34.07 18.14 17.57
CA GLN A 80 34.93 16.97 17.37
C GLN A 80 34.62 15.83 18.36
N ILE A 81 34.26 16.15 19.60
CA ILE A 81 33.77 15.15 20.58
C ILE A 81 32.46 14.53 20.09
N LEU A 82 31.55 15.37 19.61
CA LEU A 82 30.18 14.99 19.27
C LEU A 82 30.02 14.30 17.92
N ARG A 83 31.06 14.33 17.07
CA ARG A 83 31.15 13.67 15.75
C ARG A 83 29.83 13.71 14.94
N PRO A 84 29.27 14.91 14.67
CA PRO A 84 28.06 15.05 13.87
C PRO A 84 28.28 14.54 12.44
N SER A 85 27.21 14.11 11.78
CA SER A 85 27.29 13.74 10.36
C SER A 85 27.40 14.98 9.47
N ASP A 86 27.97 14.81 8.26
CA ASP A 86 28.07 15.91 7.28
C ASP A 86 26.71 16.52 6.93
N GLN A 87 25.67 15.69 6.90
CA GLN A 87 24.31 16.16 6.61
C GLN A 87 23.72 16.94 7.79
N GLU A 88 23.99 16.55 9.03
CA GLU A 88 23.57 17.34 10.19
C GLU A 88 24.24 18.71 10.17
N ILE A 89 25.54 18.78 9.84
CA ILE A 89 26.24 20.04 9.64
C ILE A 89 25.60 20.86 8.52
N LYS A 90 25.26 20.22 7.40
CA LYS A 90 24.58 20.89 6.28
C LYS A 90 23.22 21.48 6.72
N THR A 91 22.38 20.71 7.39
CA THR A 91 21.07 21.17 7.91
C THR A 91 21.22 22.28 8.94
N ALA A 92 22.21 22.19 9.83
CA ALA A 92 22.53 23.24 10.78
C ALA A 92 22.92 24.54 10.06
N LYS A 93 23.76 24.47 9.02
CA LYS A 93 24.18 25.62 8.22
C LYS A 93 23.04 26.23 7.43
N GLU A 94 22.21 25.42 6.78
CA GLU A 94 21.03 25.90 6.05
C GLU A 94 20.14 26.80 6.92
N LYS A 95 20.00 26.46 8.22
CA LYS A 95 19.20 27.24 9.15
C LYS A 95 19.96 28.42 9.78
N TYR A 96 21.22 28.24 10.16
CA TYR A 96 21.91 29.16 11.06
C TYR A 96 23.09 29.92 10.44
N SER A 97 23.53 29.60 9.22
CA SER A 97 24.66 30.28 8.57
C SER A 97 24.45 31.79 8.43
N LYS A 98 23.22 32.22 8.13
CA LYS A 98 22.90 33.65 7.98
C LYS A 98 23.12 34.40 9.29
N ILE A 99 22.51 33.95 10.38
CA ILE A 99 22.64 34.60 11.69
C ILE A 99 24.07 34.50 12.23
N ALA A 100 24.78 33.38 12.00
CA ALA A 100 26.18 33.26 12.40
C ALA A 100 27.05 34.34 11.73
N LYS A 101 26.90 34.54 10.41
CA LYS A 101 27.63 35.58 9.66
C LYS A 101 27.26 36.99 10.10
N GLU A 102 25.97 37.26 10.30
CA GLU A 102 25.50 38.57 10.80
C GLU A 102 26.05 38.91 12.19
N LYS A 103 26.36 37.91 13.01
CA LYS A 103 27.00 38.08 14.31
C LYS A 103 28.52 38.06 14.27
N GLY A 104 29.12 38.06 13.08
CA GLY A 104 30.57 38.21 12.90
C GLY A 104 31.36 36.95 13.23
N VAL A 105 30.73 35.77 13.23
CA VAL A 105 31.41 34.48 13.39
C VAL A 105 32.42 34.28 12.26
N ASN A 106 33.64 33.86 12.59
CA ASN A 106 34.66 33.60 11.58
C ASN A 106 34.30 32.33 10.77
N SER A 107 34.58 32.36 9.47
CA SER A 107 34.15 31.29 8.53
C SER A 107 34.60 29.89 8.94
N TRP A 108 35.80 29.75 9.52
CA TRP A 108 36.34 28.47 9.96
C TRP A 108 35.56 27.83 11.12
N ALA A 109 34.83 28.63 11.90
CA ALA A 109 34.05 28.21 13.05
C ALA A 109 32.55 28.06 12.74
N GLU A 110 32.13 28.39 11.51
CA GLU A 110 30.72 28.45 11.10
C GLU A 110 30.00 27.12 11.39
N ASP A 111 30.60 25.99 11.03
CA ASP A 111 30.01 24.66 11.23
C ASP A 111 29.76 24.38 12.72
N ALA A 112 30.72 24.72 13.58
CA ALA A 112 30.64 24.46 15.01
C ALA A 112 29.56 25.32 15.68
N ILE A 113 29.44 26.59 15.28
CA ILE A 113 28.41 27.51 15.77
C ILE A 113 27.02 27.08 15.29
N CYS A 114 26.88 26.74 14.01
CA CYS A 114 25.61 26.29 13.46
C CYS A 114 25.14 25.00 14.16
N LEU A 115 26.04 24.04 14.39
CA LEU A 115 25.72 22.83 15.15
C LEU A 115 25.29 23.15 16.60
N ALA A 116 25.98 24.09 17.25
CA ALA A 116 25.66 24.49 18.61
C ALA A 116 24.25 25.06 18.74
N LEU A 117 23.84 25.88 17.77
CA LEU A 117 22.48 26.40 17.65
C LEU A 117 21.48 25.29 17.34
N HIS A 118 21.84 24.39 16.43
CA HIS A 118 20.99 23.28 16.01
C HIS A 118 20.70 22.28 17.16
N ARG A 119 21.72 21.92 17.94
CA ARG A 119 21.59 21.02 19.09
C ARG A 119 21.20 21.73 20.39
N GLY A 120 21.08 23.06 20.37
CA GLY A 120 20.56 23.86 21.49
C GLY A 120 21.50 24.02 22.69
N TYR A 121 22.79 23.70 22.55
CA TYR A 121 23.78 24.03 23.59
C TYR A 121 24.31 25.46 23.46
N LEU A 122 23.98 26.14 22.36
CA LEU A 122 24.00 27.60 22.18
C LEU A 122 22.62 28.02 21.65
N ASP A 123 22.11 29.17 22.09
CA ASP A 123 20.89 29.77 21.54
C ASP A 123 21.20 31.11 20.83
N GLU A 124 20.27 31.61 20.01
CA GLU A 124 20.49 32.83 19.21
C GLU A 124 20.72 34.09 20.06
N ASN A 125 20.10 34.18 21.24
CA ASN A 125 20.29 35.31 22.16
C ASN A 125 21.68 35.26 22.81
N SER A 126 22.13 34.06 23.19
CA SER A 126 23.47 33.80 23.69
C SER A 126 24.52 34.05 22.61
N LEU A 127 24.26 33.71 21.34
CA LEU A 127 25.12 34.05 20.21
C LEU A 127 25.22 35.58 20.01
N LYS A 128 24.09 36.29 20.09
CA LYS A 128 24.06 37.76 20.02
C LYS A 128 24.92 38.39 21.12
N LYS A 129 24.76 37.94 22.37
CA LYS A 129 25.56 38.43 23.51
C LYS A 129 27.05 38.13 23.34
N ALA A 130 27.41 36.96 22.83
CA ALA A 130 28.81 36.61 22.55
C ALA A 130 29.44 37.57 21.51
N SER A 131 28.68 37.93 20.48
CA SER A 131 29.09 38.91 19.47
C SER A 131 29.29 40.31 20.07
N GLU A 132 28.34 40.78 20.89
CA GLU A 132 28.40 42.09 21.57
C GLU A 132 29.58 42.20 22.53
N ARG A 133 29.94 41.10 23.21
CA ARG A 133 31.16 41.00 24.05
C ARG A 133 32.45 40.93 23.23
N GLY A 134 32.36 40.79 21.91
CA GLY A 134 33.54 40.74 21.05
C GLY A 134 34.27 39.40 21.03
N PHE A 135 33.57 38.29 21.30
CA PHE A 135 34.18 36.95 21.28
C PHE A 135 34.67 36.54 19.88
N PHE A 136 34.10 37.12 18.82
CA PHE A 136 34.46 36.82 17.42
C PHE A 136 35.46 37.83 16.81
N LYS A 137 35.95 38.81 17.59
CA LYS A 137 36.95 39.78 17.12
C LYS A 137 38.30 39.11 16.85
N ILE A 138 39.02 39.61 15.85
CA ILE A 138 40.38 39.15 15.50
C ILE A 138 41.44 39.80 16.39
N SER A 139 41.23 41.06 16.80
CA SER A 139 42.13 41.81 17.68
C SER A 139 41.35 42.37 18.87
N GLY A 140 41.98 42.36 20.05
CA GLY A 140 41.32 42.76 21.31
C GLY A 140 40.12 41.88 21.64
N ARG A 141 40.21 40.58 21.34
CA ARG A 141 39.12 39.63 21.56
C ARG A 141 38.96 39.33 23.05
N GLU A 142 37.71 39.19 23.47
CA GLU A 142 37.39 38.63 24.78
C GLU A 142 37.24 37.11 24.70
N TYR A 143 37.40 36.45 25.85
CA TYR A 143 37.38 35.00 25.96
C TYR A 143 36.25 34.55 26.89
N PRO A 144 35.61 33.40 26.60
CA PRO A 144 34.63 32.81 27.51
C PRO A 144 35.25 32.54 28.88
N SER A 145 34.43 32.70 29.92
CA SER A 145 34.85 32.38 31.28
C SER A 145 34.89 30.86 31.49
N ARG A 146 35.60 30.42 32.52
CA ARG A 146 35.61 29.01 32.92
C ARG A 146 34.21 28.50 33.26
N GLY A 147 33.35 29.36 33.80
CA GLY A 147 31.93 29.08 34.01
C GLY A 147 31.16 28.85 32.70
N ASP A 148 31.36 29.70 31.70
CA ASP A 148 30.74 29.55 30.38
C ASP A 148 31.12 28.20 29.74
N ILE A 149 32.40 27.83 29.83
CA ILE A 149 32.94 26.59 29.27
C ILE A 149 32.31 25.36 29.93
N ALA A 150 32.17 25.37 31.26
CA ALA A 150 31.48 24.29 31.98
C ALA A 150 30.04 24.14 31.48
N ILE A 151 29.30 25.25 31.33
CA ILE A 151 27.92 25.21 30.85
C ILE A 151 27.83 24.65 29.42
N PHE A 152 28.73 25.05 28.52
CA PHE A 152 28.74 24.54 27.14
C PHE A 152 29.01 23.03 27.09
N PHE A 153 30.02 22.53 27.81
CA PHE A 153 30.28 21.10 27.89
C PHE A 153 29.10 20.34 28.51
N ALA A 154 28.54 20.84 29.61
CA ALA A 154 27.41 20.18 30.26
C ALA A 154 26.20 20.07 29.34
N ARG A 155 25.84 21.15 28.62
CA ARG A 155 24.73 21.14 27.66
C ARG A 155 25.00 20.23 26.46
N ALA A 156 26.21 20.29 25.90
CA ALA A 156 26.60 19.46 24.76
C ALA A 156 26.55 17.97 25.10
N LEU A 157 27.00 17.61 26.31
CA LEU A 157 26.94 16.25 26.86
C LEU A 157 25.58 15.91 27.49
N GLN A 158 24.58 16.79 27.36
CA GLN A 158 23.20 16.58 27.80
C GLN A 158 23.07 16.29 29.31
N LEU A 159 23.97 16.87 30.11
CA LEU A 159 23.94 16.77 31.55
C LEU A 159 22.85 17.66 32.14
N SER A 160 22.27 17.22 33.26
CA SER A 160 21.19 17.94 33.93
C SER A 160 21.65 19.32 34.41
N PRO A 161 20.84 20.39 34.23
CA PRO A 161 21.08 21.69 34.86
C PRO A 161 20.89 21.67 36.38
N ASN A 162 20.28 20.61 36.94
CA ASN A 162 19.92 20.51 38.35
C ASN A 162 20.73 19.41 39.05
N GLY A 163 22.06 19.43 38.89
CA GLY A 163 22.94 18.48 39.56
C GLY A 163 22.94 18.62 41.09
N ASN A 164 23.43 17.59 41.78
CA ASN A 164 23.52 17.59 43.23
C ASN A 164 24.62 18.57 43.73
N THR A 165 24.23 19.79 44.07
CA THR A 165 25.15 20.86 44.48
C THR A 165 25.97 20.54 45.74
N ASN A 166 25.57 19.54 46.54
CA ASN A 166 26.37 19.05 47.68
C ASN A 166 27.71 18.43 47.26
N LEU A 167 27.86 18.05 45.98
CA LEU A 167 29.12 17.57 45.44
C LEU A 167 30.16 18.69 45.27
N LEU A 168 29.76 19.97 45.34
CA LEU A 168 30.65 21.11 45.20
C LEU A 168 31.33 21.44 46.53
N LYS A 169 32.65 21.23 46.57
CA LYS A 169 33.53 21.53 47.71
C LYS A 169 34.48 22.70 47.43
N HIS A 170 34.12 23.55 46.46
CA HIS A 170 34.90 24.73 46.10
C HIS A 170 34.70 25.84 47.15
N ASN A 171 35.79 26.50 47.54
CA ASN A 171 35.79 27.59 48.50
C ASN A 171 35.02 28.83 47.99
N ASP A 172 34.97 29.02 46.67
CA ASP A 172 34.30 30.13 46.00
C ASP A 172 32.90 29.77 45.47
N LYS A 173 32.31 28.65 45.94
CA LYS A 173 30.99 28.19 45.46
C LYS A 173 29.87 29.22 45.58
N ASP A 174 29.92 30.08 46.59
CA ASP A 174 28.89 31.08 46.84
C ASP A 174 29.00 32.29 45.89
N LYS A 175 30.11 32.41 45.15
CA LYS A 175 30.28 33.41 44.08
C LYS A 175 29.69 32.95 42.74
N MET A 176 29.29 31.69 42.62
CA MET A 176 28.76 31.11 41.38
C MET A 176 27.24 31.28 41.28
N SER A 177 26.74 31.52 40.07
CA SER A 177 25.30 31.51 39.79
C SER A 177 24.67 30.13 40.05
N ASP A 178 23.37 30.08 40.35
CA ASP A 178 22.65 28.82 40.58
C ASP A 178 22.70 27.89 39.35
N THR A 179 22.55 28.44 38.15
CA THR A 179 22.69 27.71 36.89
C THR A 179 24.08 27.07 36.76
N LEU A 180 25.13 27.82 37.08
CA LEU A 180 26.50 27.30 37.02
C LEU A 180 26.71 26.20 38.07
N LYS A 181 26.24 26.38 39.31
CA LYS A 181 26.34 25.35 40.37
C LYS A 181 25.63 24.06 39.97
N GLY A 182 24.45 24.18 39.36
CA GLY A 182 23.67 23.04 38.90
C GLY A 182 24.36 22.24 37.78
N TYR A 183 24.91 22.91 36.77
CA TYR A 183 25.68 22.21 35.72
C TYR A 183 27.04 21.70 36.20
N LEU A 184 27.76 22.49 37.01
CA LEU A 184 29.07 22.12 37.53
C LEU A 184 28.97 20.87 38.41
N SER A 185 27.93 20.74 39.23
CA SER A 185 27.74 19.54 40.05
C SER A 185 27.47 18.29 39.20
N SER A 186 26.70 18.40 38.10
CA SER A 186 26.54 17.30 37.15
C SER A 186 27.86 16.93 36.46
N LEU A 187 28.71 17.92 36.14
CA LEU A 187 30.04 17.68 35.59
C LEU A 187 31.01 17.03 36.59
N VAL A 188 30.88 17.36 37.87
CA VAL A 188 31.65 16.71 38.95
C VAL A 188 31.23 15.26 39.11
N ASP A 189 29.92 14.99 39.09
CA ASP A 189 29.38 13.62 39.13
C ASP A 189 29.83 12.78 37.92
N ALA A 190 29.84 13.41 36.73
CA ALA A 190 30.37 12.84 35.50
C ALA A 190 31.90 12.65 35.48
N LYS A 191 32.62 13.10 36.52
CA LYS A 191 34.08 13.09 36.66
C LYS A 191 34.81 13.91 35.59
N ILE A 192 34.15 14.93 35.05
CA ILE A 192 34.73 15.87 34.06
C ILE A 192 35.40 17.04 34.77
N PHE A 193 34.82 17.50 35.89
CA PHE A 193 35.42 18.47 36.80
C PHE A 193 35.70 17.84 38.16
N THR A 194 36.66 18.39 38.90
CA THR A 194 36.93 17.98 40.29
C THR A 194 35.97 18.69 41.25
N SER A 195 35.67 18.06 42.39
CA SER A 195 34.79 18.67 43.40
C SER A 195 35.41 19.88 44.11
N THR A 196 36.73 20.08 44.01
CA THR A 196 37.49 21.11 44.74
C THR A 196 38.13 22.16 43.85
N GLY A 197 38.22 21.94 42.54
CA GLY A 197 38.92 22.85 41.63
C GLY A 197 40.43 22.95 41.89
N SER A 198 41.04 24.04 41.44
CA SER A 198 42.47 24.33 41.59
C SER A 198 42.69 25.13 42.88
N ASP A 199 43.62 24.71 43.74
CA ASP A 199 43.88 25.33 45.04
C ASP A 199 42.60 25.54 45.90
N GLY A 200 41.62 24.65 45.72
CA GLY A 200 40.33 24.70 46.41
C GLY A 200 39.26 25.62 45.78
N ASN A 201 39.53 26.26 44.64
CA ASN A 201 38.60 27.20 43.98
C ASN A 201 38.23 26.75 42.55
N PHE A 202 37.02 27.10 42.12
CA PHE A 202 36.60 26.91 40.72
C PHE A 202 37.07 28.04 39.81
N GLU A 203 37.08 29.28 40.30
CA GLU A 203 37.48 30.49 39.58
C GLU A 203 36.65 30.73 38.31
N GLY A 204 35.33 30.78 38.46
CA GLY A 204 34.39 30.77 37.33
C GLY A 204 34.50 31.95 36.36
N GLU A 205 34.93 33.13 36.82
CA GLU A 205 34.93 34.37 36.03
C GLU A 205 36.19 34.59 35.18
N ARG A 206 37.28 33.85 35.44
CA ARG A 206 38.50 33.98 34.63
C ARG A 206 38.40 33.17 33.34
N SER A 207 39.21 33.55 32.35
CA SER A 207 39.44 32.69 31.19
C SER A 207 40.22 31.43 31.58
N ILE A 208 40.10 30.40 30.75
CA ILE A 208 40.80 29.13 30.92
C ILE A 208 41.91 29.00 29.89
N THR A 209 42.99 28.31 30.26
CA THR A 209 44.09 28.01 29.35
C THR A 209 43.78 26.83 28.42
N ARG A 210 44.51 26.74 27.29
CA ARG A 210 44.44 25.60 26.36
C ARG A 210 44.80 24.27 27.03
N ALA A 211 45.77 24.25 27.94
CA ALA A 211 46.13 23.05 28.70
C ALA A 211 45.00 22.58 29.64
N GLU A 212 44.37 23.50 30.38
CA GLU A 212 43.23 23.17 31.23
C GLU A 212 42.02 22.70 30.40
N THR A 213 41.78 23.33 29.26
CA THR A 213 40.71 22.92 28.32
C THR A 213 40.96 21.54 27.75
N ALA A 214 42.21 21.15 27.49
CA ALA A 214 42.55 19.81 27.01
C ALA A 214 42.18 18.73 28.04
N ILE A 215 42.39 18.98 29.33
CA ILE A 215 41.94 18.05 30.40
C ILE A 215 40.43 17.86 30.38
N ILE A 216 39.68 18.97 30.34
CA ILE A 216 38.20 18.95 30.33
C ILE A 216 37.69 18.27 29.06
N THR A 217 38.27 18.57 27.91
CA THR A 217 37.92 17.99 26.61
C THR A 217 38.18 16.49 26.59
N LYS A 218 39.30 16.03 27.15
CA LYS A 218 39.63 14.60 27.25
C LYS A 218 38.64 13.87 28.15
N ALA A 219 38.33 14.42 29.32
CA ALA A 219 37.34 13.83 30.22
C ALA A 219 35.94 13.80 29.59
N SER A 220 35.58 14.87 28.86
CA SER A 220 34.32 14.96 28.11
C SER A 220 34.25 13.96 26.96
N PHE A 221 35.37 13.76 26.24
CA PHE A 221 35.50 12.74 25.21
C PHE A 221 35.34 11.33 25.78
N ASP A 222 36.06 11.00 26.85
CA ASP A 222 35.94 9.71 27.53
C ASP A 222 34.50 9.47 28.04
N TYR A 223 33.85 10.50 28.57
CA TYR A 223 32.45 10.44 28.98
C TYR A 223 31.51 10.22 27.80
N ALA A 224 31.69 10.95 26.69
CA ALA A 224 30.87 10.81 25.48
C ALA A 224 31.00 9.41 24.87
N GLU A 225 32.21 8.88 24.75
CA GLU A 225 32.50 7.52 24.27
C GLU A 225 31.85 6.47 25.18
N LYS A 226 32.05 6.58 26.49
CA LYS A 226 31.51 5.62 27.47
C LYS A 226 29.98 5.60 27.48
N ASN A 227 29.36 6.78 27.43
CA ASN A 227 27.91 6.92 27.52
C ASN A 227 27.23 6.92 26.15
N LYS A 228 27.98 6.68 25.08
CA LYS A 228 27.51 6.71 23.69
C LYS A 228 26.67 7.96 23.44
N ILE A 229 27.22 9.13 23.76
CA ILE A 229 26.61 10.42 23.40
C ILE A 229 26.83 10.69 21.91
N GLU A 230 26.31 9.75 21.13
CA GLU A 230 25.83 9.88 19.78
C GLU A 230 24.33 9.60 19.86
N ALA A 231 23.54 10.10 18.92
CA ALA A 231 22.09 9.95 19.01
C ALA A 231 21.71 8.45 19.06
N LYS A 232 21.21 7.99 20.22
CA LYS A 232 20.97 6.56 20.52
C LYS A 232 20.04 5.99 19.47
N THR A 233 20.52 5.00 18.73
CA THR A 233 19.73 4.29 17.73
C THR A 233 18.97 3.12 18.38
N GLU A 234 17.66 3.06 18.17
CA GLU A 234 16.75 1.97 18.54
C GLU A 234 16.26 1.24 17.28
N LYS A 235 15.69 0.05 17.46
CA LYS A 235 15.10 -0.75 16.38
C LYS A 235 13.65 -1.08 16.69
N LEU A 236 12.77 -0.92 15.71
CA LEU A 236 11.37 -1.29 15.81
C LEU A 236 10.90 -2.03 14.56
N LYS A 237 10.21 -3.15 14.76
CA LYS A 237 9.57 -3.92 13.69
C LYS A 237 8.07 -3.64 13.64
N GLY A 238 7.52 -3.48 12.45
CA GLY A 238 6.09 -3.28 12.24
C GLY A 238 5.68 -3.26 10.78
N THR A 239 4.38 -3.13 10.55
CA THR A 239 3.77 -3.09 9.23
C THR A 239 3.59 -1.65 8.76
N VAL A 240 4.07 -1.29 7.57
CA VAL A 240 3.95 0.06 7.00
C VAL A 240 2.48 0.39 6.79
N ILE A 241 2.01 1.49 7.37
CA ILE A 241 0.69 2.08 7.11
C ILE A 241 0.81 3.14 6.02
N LEU A 242 1.90 3.91 6.05
CA LEU A 242 2.14 5.03 5.14
C LEU A 242 3.64 5.24 4.94
N SER A 243 4.05 5.47 3.70
CA SER A 243 5.38 5.90 3.28
C SER A 243 5.20 7.05 2.28
N SER A 244 5.11 8.30 2.77
CA SER A 244 4.77 9.43 1.90
C SER A 244 5.26 10.78 2.42
N LYS A 245 5.18 11.80 1.55
CA LYS A 245 5.37 13.21 1.91
C LYS A 245 4.11 13.73 2.61
N LEU A 246 4.21 13.97 3.91
CA LEU A 246 3.24 14.78 4.64
C LEU A 246 3.81 16.20 4.76
N ASN A 247 3.13 17.20 4.21
CA ASN A 247 3.50 18.61 4.38
C ASN A 247 4.98 18.92 4.05
N ASN A 248 5.50 18.41 2.92
CA ASN A 248 6.91 18.54 2.50
C ASN A 248 7.95 17.82 3.37
N VAL A 249 7.55 16.95 4.29
CA VAL A 249 8.46 16.09 5.06
C VAL A 249 8.19 14.62 4.74
N ASN A 250 9.25 13.87 4.40
CA ASN A 250 9.14 12.44 4.18
C ASN A 250 8.92 11.75 5.54
N VAL A 251 7.88 10.93 5.66
CA VAL A 251 7.61 10.15 6.88
C VAL A 251 7.23 8.72 6.55
N VAL A 252 7.56 7.80 7.47
CA VAL A 252 7.05 6.43 7.47
C VAL A 252 6.29 6.18 8.77
N ILE A 253 5.08 5.63 8.65
CA ILE A 253 4.25 5.22 9.79
C ILE A 253 4.13 3.71 9.75
N ILE A 254 4.39 3.05 10.89
CA ILE A 254 4.21 1.60 11.04
C ILE A 254 3.22 1.28 12.16
N GLU A 255 2.55 0.14 12.06
CA GLU A 255 1.78 -0.47 13.14
C GLU A 255 2.52 -1.65 13.74
N THR A 256 2.56 -1.74 15.06
CA THR A 256 3.04 -2.93 15.76
C THR A 256 2.30 -3.09 17.08
N LYS A 257 1.87 -4.31 17.40
CA LYS A 257 1.10 -4.64 18.62
C LYS A 257 -0.12 -3.73 18.84
N GLY A 258 -0.80 -3.34 17.76
CA GLY A 258 -1.98 -2.47 17.80
C GLY A 258 -1.70 -0.98 18.06
N SER A 259 -0.43 -0.57 18.09
CA SER A 259 -0.01 0.83 18.26
C SER A 259 0.68 1.35 16.99
N LYS A 260 0.46 2.62 16.66
CA LYS A 260 1.05 3.29 15.48
C LYS A 260 2.26 4.13 15.90
N TYR A 261 3.33 4.03 15.13
CA TYR A 261 4.58 4.75 15.34
C TYR A 261 4.96 5.50 14.07
N SER A 262 5.30 6.78 14.19
CA SER A 262 5.65 7.66 13.07
C SER A 262 7.12 8.03 13.12
N PHE A 263 7.81 7.93 11.99
CA PHE A 263 9.24 8.19 11.85
C PHE A 263 9.51 9.27 10.81
N ASP A 264 10.44 10.15 11.14
CA ASP A 264 11.04 11.10 10.20
C ASP A 264 11.99 10.39 9.25
N ILE A 265 11.97 10.83 8.00
CA ILE A 265 12.91 10.39 6.98
C ILE A 265 13.70 11.61 6.50
N ASP A 266 15.02 11.48 6.53
CA ASP A 266 15.94 12.49 6.03
C ASP A 266 16.69 11.98 4.77
N SER A 267 17.64 12.77 4.26
CA SER A 267 18.43 12.40 3.09
C SER A 267 19.49 11.31 3.37
N ASN A 268 19.73 10.94 4.63
CA ASN A 268 20.67 9.90 5.02
C ASN A 268 19.98 8.56 5.31
N THR A 269 18.65 8.55 5.46
CA THR A 269 17.88 7.32 5.66
C THR A 269 18.15 6.35 4.51
N LYS A 270 18.74 5.19 4.83
CA LYS A 270 18.98 4.12 3.85
C LYS A 270 17.76 3.21 3.76
N TYR A 271 17.44 2.75 2.56
CA TYR A 271 16.33 1.82 2.33
C TYR A 271 16.89 0.53 1.76
N LYS A 272 16.51 -0.60 2.35
CA LYS A 272 17.00 -1.91 1.92
C LYS A 272 15.86 -2.88 1.75
N LEU A 273 15.92 -3.70 0.71
CA LEU A 273 15.15 -4.94 0.59
C LEU A 273 16.12 -6.10 0.79
N LYS A 274 16.07 -6.73 1.96
CA LYS A 274 17.13 -7.67 2.41
C LYS A 274 18.51 -6.99 2.35
N ASP A 275 19.36 -7.40 1.41
CA ASP A 275 20.73 -6.88 1.23
C ASP A 275 20.87 -5.85 0.09
N LYS A 276 19.79 -5.59 -0.67
CA LYS A 276 19.81 -4.68 -1.83
C LYS A 276 19.32 -3.28 -1.45
N ASP A 277 20.03 -2.25 -1.87
CA ASP A 277 19.59 -0.86 -1.72
C ASP A 277 18.39 -0.57 -2.64
N ILE A 278 17.35 0.06 -2.08
CA ILE A 278 16.11 0.48 -2.77
C ILE A 278 15.83 1.97 -2.49
N LYS A 279 14.71 2.49 -2.99
CA LYS A 279 14.24 3.85 -2.71
C LYS A 279 13.02 3.85 -1.78
N LEU A 280 12.72 5.00 -1.18
CA LEU A 280 11.50 5.19 -0.37
C LEU A 280 10.22 4.87 -1.16
N GLU A 281 10.18 5.21 -2.45
CA GLU A 281 9.05 4.96 -3.35
C GLU A 281 8.74 3.46 -3.56
N ASP A 282 9.73 2.60 -3.30
CA ASP A 282 9.60 1.14 -3.40
C ASP A 282 8.99 0.53 -2.11
N ILE A 283 8.92 1.30 -1.01
CA ILE A 283 8.30 0.88 0.23
C ILE A 283 6.81 1.23 0.20
N LYS A 284 5.94 0.24 0.32
CA LYS A 284 4.47 0.39 0.20
C LYS A 284 3.76 0.02 1.50
N ALA A 285 2.55 0.57 1.69
CA ALA A 285 1.67 0.17 2.79
C ALA A 285 1.39 -1.34 2.77
N GLY A 286 1.45 -1.98 3.93
CA GLY A 286 1.31 -3.44 4.11
C GLY A 286 2.64 -4.21 4.21
N GLN A 287 3.78 -3.62 3.87
CA GLN A 287 5.09 -4.27 4.01
C GLN A 287 5.57 -4.32 5.46
N GLU A 288 6.28 -5.37 5.85
CA GLU A 288 6.93 -5.46 7.16
C GLU A 288 8.35 -4.91 7.07
N VAL A 289 8.65 -3.96 7.96
CA VAL A 289 9.95 -3.30 8.03
C VAL A 289 10.56 -3.45 9.42
N GLU A 290 11.89 -3.54 9.46
CA GLU A 290 12.69 -3.21 10.63
C GLU A 290 13.26 -1.81 10.42
N ILE A 291 12.85 -0.87 11.26
CA ILE A 291 13.34 0.50 11.26
C ILE A 291 14.39 0.64 12.35
N GLU A 292 15.62 0.94 11.96
CA GLU A 292 16.66 1.44 12.85
C GLU A 292 16.57 2.98 12.86
N TYR A 293 16.37 3.59 14.03
CA TYR A 293 16.05 5.02 14.16
C TYR A 293 16.67 5.67 15.40
N VAL A 294 16.87 6.98 15.34
CA VAL A 294 17.25 7.80 16.50
C VAL A 294 15.98 8.29 17.20
N LYS A 295 15.79 7.93 18.47
CA LYS A 295 14.58 8.28 19.22
C LYS A 295 14.43 9.79 19.42
N ALA A 296 13.24 10.34 19.16
CA ALA A 296 12.94 11.73 19.44
C ALA A 296 12.83 11.97 20.95
N LYS A 297 13.32 13.12 21.45
CA LYS A 297 13.28 13.46 22.88
C LYS A 297 11.91 13.93 23.37
N SER A 298 11.05 14.42 22.48
CA SER A 298 9.62 14.73 22.71
C SER A 298 8.94 15.07 21.39
N GLY A 299 7.71 14.59 21.16
CA GLY A 299 6.90 14.95 19.99
C GLY A 299 5.89 13.86 19.61
N GLU A 300 5.06 14.12 18.59
CA GLU A 300 4.13 13.15 18.01
C GLU A 300 4.82 12.03 17.21
N ARG A 301 6.11 12.16 16.94
CA ARG A 301 6.93 11.21 16.16
C ARG A 301 7.88 10.44 17.09
N GLU A 302 8.08 9.16 16.78
CA GLU A 302 8.90 8.22 17.55
C GLU A 302 10.41 8.50 17.37
N GLY A 303 10.82 9.00 16.19
CA GLY A 303 12.21 9.36 15.93
C GLY A 303 12.55 9.52 14.44
N THR A 304 13.84 9.69 14.13
CA THR A 304 14.35 9.81 12.75
C THR A 304 14.99 8.51 12.29
N ALA A 305 14.50 7.94 11.18
CA ALA A 305 14.98 6.67 10.65
C ALA A 305 16.40 6.80 10.06
N LYS A 306 17.32 5.92 10.48
CA LYS A 306 18.63 5.72 9.88
C LYS A 306 18.59 4.68 8.76
N THR A 307 17.92 3.56 8.99
CA THR A 307 17.79 2.50 7.99
C THR A 307 16.41 1.87 8.10
N ILE A 308 15.72 1.77 6.96
CA ILE A 308 14.47 1.06 6.83
C ILE A 308 14.76 -0.20 6.03
N THR A 309 14.75 -1.34 6.69
CA THR A 309 14.95 -2.64 6.05
C THR A 309 13.58 -3.29 5.86
N VAL A 310 13.16 -3.44 4.61
CA VAL A 310 12.00 -4.27 4.26
C VAL A 310 12.37 -5.72 4.53
N THR A 311 11.72 -6.29 5.54
CA THR A 311 12.02 -7.63 6.10
C THR A 311 11.18 -8.73 5.47
N ASN A 312 9.99 -8.41 4.96
CA ASN A 312 9.21 -9.34 4.16
C ASN A 312 9.40 -9.06 2.66
N ALA A 313 9.62 -10.11 1.88
CA ALA A 313 9.67 -10.01 0.43
C ALA A 313 8.25 -9.98 -0.14
N MET A 314 7.37 -9.12 0.37
CA MET A 314 6.11 -8.83 -0.31
C MET A 314 6.43 -7.99 -1.56
N LEU A 315 7.01 -8.65 -2.55
CA LEU A 315 6.90 -8.25 -3.94
C LEU A 315 5.44 -8.55 -4.28
N ASP A 316 4.68 -7.52 -4.66
CA ASP A 316 3.50 -7.78 -5.46
C ASP A 316 4.02 -8.47 -6.71
N MET A 317 3.76 -9.76 -6.82
CA MET A 317 4.23 -10.58 -7.93
C MET A 317 3.06 -10.84 -8.85
N VAL A 318 3.38 -11.00 -10.12
CA VAL A 318 2.39 -11.39 -11.11
C VAL A 318 2.94 -12.51 -11.97
N GLY A 319 2.08 -13.47 -12.30
CA GLY A 319 2.51 -14.62 -13.05
C GLY A 319 1.38 -15.52 -13.49
N TYR A 320 1.74 -16.62 -14.14
CA TYR A 320 0.82 -17.64 -14.60
C TYR A 320 1.05 -18.94 -13.85
N VAL A 321 -0.04 -19.63 -13.55
CA VAL A 321 0.01 -20.95 -12.93
C VAL A 321 0.57 -21.96 -13.90
N ASN A 322 1.68 -22.59 -13.53
CA ASN A 322 2.33 -23.63 -14.33
C ASN A 322 1.90 -25.03 -13.89
N SER A 323 1.86 -25.28 -12.58
CA SER A 323 1.39 -26.54 -12.00
C SER A 323 1.01 -26.38 -10.52
N LYS A 324 0.26 -27.34 -9.98
CA LYS A 324 -0.17 -27.39 -8.57
C LYS A 324 0.31 -28.69 -7.91
N GLY A 325 0.69 -28.60 -6.64
CA GLY A 325 1.07 -29.72 -5.78
C GLY A 325 0.31 -29.70 -4.46
N ASN A 326 0.72 -30.53 -3.50
CA ASN A 326 0.11 -30.56 -2.18
C ASN A 326 0.53 -29.32 -1.36
N ASN A 327 -0.40 -28.38 -1.16
CA ASN A 327 -0.14 -27.08 -0.52
C ASN A 327 1.01 -26.26 -1.16
N GLN A 328 1.24 -26.49 -2.45
CA GLN A 328 2.29 -25.84 -3.24
C GLN A 328 1.76 -25.44 -4.62
N ILE A 329 2.29 -24.35 -5.17
CA ILE A 329 1.97 -23.89 -6.52
C ILE A 329 3.24 -23.46 -7.25
N THR A 330 3.40 -23.91 -8.50
CA THR A 330 4.51 -23.47 -9.36
C THR A 330 4.01 -22.38 -10.29
N LEU A 331 4.67 -21.22 -10.25
CA LEU A 331 4.31 -20.04 -11.00
C LEU A 331 5.45 -19.66 -11.95
N ARG A 332 5.08 -19.25 -13.17
CA ARG A 332 5.94 -18.47 -14.05
C ARG A 332 5.66 -17.01 -13.77
N TYR A 333 6.59 -16.26 -13.20
CA TYR A 333 6.28 -14.96 -12.59
C TYR A 333 7.37 -13.92 -12.84
N ARG A 334 7.06 -12.69 -12.44
CA ARG A 334 7.94 -11.52 -12.36
C ARG A 334 7.41 -10.55 -11.31
N ASP A 335 8.16 -9.51 -11.02
CA ASP A 335 7.69 -8.38 -10.20
C ASP A 335 6.54 -7.65 -10.91
N ASN A 336 5.48 -7.34 -10.16
CA ASN A 336 4.34 -6.57 -10.64
C ASN A 336 4.72 -5.08 -10.69
N SER A 337 4.96 -4.57 -11.89
CA SER A 337 5.39 -3.18 -12.13
C SER A 337 4.39 -2.45 -13.02
N ASP A 338 4.34 -1.12 -12.89
CA ASP A 338 3.45 -0.25 -13.68
C ASP A 338 3.70 -0.34 -15.21
N SER A 339 4.82 -0.91 -15.63
CA SER A 339 5.16 -1.14 -17.04
C SER A 339 4.43 -2.34 -17.66
N ILE A 340 3.76 -3.19 -16.88
CA ILE A 340 3.08 -4.39 -17.38
C ILE A 340 1.72 -3.99 -17.97
N ASN A 341 1.51 -4.37 -19.22
CA ASN A 341 0.23 -4.14 -19.88
C ASN A 341 -0.73 -5.32 -19.62
N PHE A 342 -1.76 -5.08 -18.81
CA PHE A 342 -2.85 -6.05 -18.57
C PHE A 342 -4.01 -5.96 -19.57
N ARG A 343 -3.94 -5.04 -20.55
CA ARG A 343 -4.95 -4.84 -21.61
C ARG A 343 -4.72 -5.82 -22.77
N THR A 344 -4.50 -7.08 -22.46
CA THR A 344 -4.28 -8.14 -23.45
C THR A 344 -4.79 -9.49 -22.93
N THR A 345 -5.31 -10.31 -23.83
CA THR A 345 -5.69 -11.70 -23.59
C THR A 345 -4.52 -12.66 -23.79
N SER A 346 -3.41 -12.16 -24.35
CA SER A 346 -2.15 -12.91 -24.46
C SER A 346 -1.41 -12.93 -23.13
N LYS A 347 -0.58 -13.95 -22.93
CA LYS A 347 0.25 -14.02 -21.72
C LYS A 347 1.26 -12.88 -21.69
N ILE A 348 1.34 -12.17 -20.57
CA ILE A 348 2.42 -11.21 -20.32
C ILE A 348 3.76 -11.95 -20.21
N SER A 349 4.84 -11.28 -20.58
CA SER A 349 6.20 -11.83 -20.42
C SER A 349 6.54 -12.02 -18.95
N THR A 350 7.09 -13.18 -18.57
CA THR A 350 7.55 -13.54 -17.21
C THR A 350 9.06 -13.79 -17.22
N SER A 351 9.78 -13.50 -16.13
CA SER A 351 11.24 -13.67 -16.04
C SER A 351 11.66 -14.99 -15.38
N ASP A 352 10.87 -15.48 -14.43
CA ASP A 352 11.29 -16.54 -13.51
C ASP A 352 10.24 -17.65 -13.39
N THR A 353 10.66 -18.80 -12.86
CA THR A 353 9.76 -19.92 -12.52
C THR A 353 10.16 -20.48 -11.17
N LYS A 354 9.19 -20.61 -10.25
CA LYS A 354 9.45 -21.12 -8.89
C LYS A 354 8.22 -21.80 -8.31
N THR A 355 8.47 -22.78 -7.45
CA THR A 355 7.46 -23.39 -6.58
C THR A 355 7.37 -22.65 -5.24
N PHE A 356 6.17 -22.26 -4.87
CA PHE A 356 5.86 -21.59 -3.62
C PHE A 356 5.00 -22.49 -2.74
N ASP A 357 5.35 -22.57 -1.45
CA ASP A 357 4.46 -23.09 -0.42
C ASP A 357 3.35 -22.08 -0.13
N LEU A 358 2.16 -22.57 0.24
CA LEU A 358 1.08 -21.70 0.72
C LEU A 358 1.13 -21.61 2.25
N ASP A 359 0.94 -20.40 2.77
CA ASP A 359 0.78 -20.19 4.21
C ASP A 359 -0.49 -20.88 4.73
N LYS A 360 -0.51 -21.27 6.01
CA LYS A 360 -1.65 -21.95 6.63
C LYS A 360 -2.94 -21.14 6.54
N ASN A 361 -2.85 -19.81 6.56
CA ASN A 361 -3.98 -18.90 6.51
C ASN A 361 -4.06 -18.12 5.18
N VAL A 362 -3.54 -18.70 4.10
CA VAL A 362 -3.55 -18.09 2.77
C VAL A 362 -4.95 -17.68 2.35
N LYS A 363 -5.09 -16.46 1.81
CA LYS A 363 -6.34 -15.96 1.22
C LYS A 363 -6.24 -16.02 -0.29
N ILE A 364 -7.02 -16.90 -0.91
CA ILE A 364 -7.08 -17.04 -2.37
C ILE A 364 -8.45 -16.57 -2.83
N LYS A 365 -8.51 -15.64 -3.78
CA LYS A 365 -9.78 -15.12 -4.31
C LYS A 365 -9.74 -14.97 -5.83
N ALA A 366 -10.87 -15.18 -6.50
CA ALA A 366 -11.09 -14.74 -7.88
C ALA A 366 -12.35 -13.89 -7.95
N TYR A 367 -12.23 -12.65 -8.45
CA TYR A 367 -13.36 -11.72 -8.62
C TYR A 367 -14.28 -11.66 -7.39
N GLY A 368 -13.68 -11.55 -6.20
CA GLY A 368 -14.38 -11.45 -4.93
C GLY A 368 -14.88 -12.76 -4.31
N LYS A 369 -14.75 -13.90 -5.00
CA LYS A 369 -15.10 -15.22 -4.45
C LYS A 369 -13.88 -15.87 -3.81
N ASP A 370 -14.04 -16.46 -2.63
CA ASP A 370 -13.00 -17.28 -2.01
C ASP A 370 -12.77 -18.56 -2.81
N LEU A 371 -11.50 -18.91 -3.00
CA LEU A 371 -11.07 -20.11 -3.72
C LEU A 371 -10.18 -20.98 -2.84
N LYS A 372 -10.14 -22.26 -3.16
CA LYS A 372 -9.11 -23.18 -2.70
C LYS A 372 -8.03 -23.32 -3.77
N LEU A 373 -6.87 -23.85 -3.38
CA LEU A 373 -5.77 -24.12 -4.34
C LEU A 373 -6.21 -25.07 -5.48
N GLU A 374 -7.07 -26.04 -5.18
CA GLU A 374 -7.59 -27.01 -6.14
C GLU A 374 -8.39 -26.36 -7.28
N ASP A 375 -9.01 -25.21 -7.01
CA ASP A 375 -9.89 -24.48 -7.93
C ASP A 375 -9.13 -23.67 -9.00
N ILE A 376 -7.84 -23.40 -8.80
CA ILE A 376 -7.04 -22.54 -9.68
C ILE A 376 -6.60 -23.31 -10.92
N ALA A 377 -6.91 -22.87 -12.13
CA ALA A 377 -6.51 -23.59 -13.33
C ALA A 377 -5.03 -23.32 -13.70
N VAL A 378 -4.43 -24.26 -14.45
CA VAL A 378 -3.19 -23.96 -15.18
C VAL A 378 -3.47 -22.82 -16.16
N ASP A 379 -2.49 -21.94 -16.33
CA ASP A 379 -2.57 -20.70 -17.11
C ASP A 379 -3.42 -19.58 -16.53
N ASP A 380 -4.00 -19.73 -15.34
CA ASP A 380 -4.61 -18.59 -14.65
C ASP A 380 -3.54 -17.54 -14.33
N LEU A 381 -3.89 -16.27 -14.54
CA LEU A 381 -3.08 -15.14 -14.11
C LEU A 381 -3.28 -14.96 -12.61
N VAL A 382 -2.20 -14.83 -11.86
CA VAL A 382 -2.25 -14.62 -10.42
C VAL A 382 -1.43 -13.39 -10.04
N GLU A 383 -2.01 -12.57 -9.17
CA GLU A 383 -1.31 -11.53 -8.42
C GLU A 383 -1.20 -12.00 -6.98
N PHE A 384 0.01 -12.10 -6.43
CA PHE A 384 0.22 -12.74 -5.14
C PHE A 384 1.30 -12.06 -4.30
N LYS A 385 1.21 -12.28 -2.98
CA LYS A 385 2.15 -11.79 -1.97
C LYS A 385 2.72 -12.95 -1.17
N THR A 386 3.97 -12.81 -0.75
CA THR A 386 4.64 -13.82 0.09
C THR A 386 5.10 -13.26 1.45
N ASN A 387 5.16 -14.09 2.48
CA ASN A 387 5.75 -13.72 3.77
C ASN A 387 7.28 -13.82 3.76
N SER A 388 7.92 -13.56 4.90
CA SER A 388 9.38 -13.66 5.07
C SER A 388 9.96 -15.04 4.75
N ASP A 389 9.17 -16.11 4.88
CA ASP A 389 9.55 -17.49 4.54
C ASP A 389 9.32 -17.83 3.05
N ASN A 390 8.93 -16.84 2.23
CA ASN A 390 8.51 -16.99 0.83
C ASN A 390 7.25 -17.86 0.63
N LYS A 391 6.38 -17.97 1.65
CA LYS A 391 5.08 -18.65 1.50
C LYS A 391 4.03 -17.67 1.04
N ILE A 392 3.13 -18.08 0.15
CA ILE A 392 2.05 -17.23 -0.34
C ILE A 392 1.03 -16.99 0.77
N THR A 393 0.78 -15.72 1.10
CA THR A 393 -0.21 -15.30 2.11
C THR A 393 -1.49 -14.76 1.50
N GLU A 394 -1.40 -14.13 0.33
CA GLU A 394 -2.55 -13.62 -0.43
C GLU A 394 -2.34 -13.91 -1.92
N MET A 395 -3.39 -14.34 -2.59
CA MET A 395 -3.41 -14.58 -4.04
C MET A 395 -4.75 -14.12 -4.62
N THR A 396 -4.70 -13.20 -5.56
CA THR A 396 -5.82 -12.85 -6.43
C THR A 396 -5.63 -13.56 -7.75
N VAL A 397 -6.59 -14.40 -8.10
CA VAL A 397 -6.62 -15.20 -9.31
C VAL A 397 -7.52 -14.49 -10.31
N PHE A 398 -7.00 -14.30 -11.51
CA PHE A 398 -7.73 -13.87 -12.69
C PHE A 398 -7.73 -15.06 -13.64
N PRO A 399 -8.80 -15.87 -13.65
CA PRO A 399 -8.95 -16.96 -14.58
C PRO A 399 -8.74 -16.54 -16.03
N LYS A 400 -8.18 -17.45 -16.83
CA LYS A 400 -8.05 -17.22 -18.28
C LYS A 400 -9.40 -16.95 -18.94
N GLU A 401 -10.46 -17.58 -18.47
CA GLU A 401 -11.83 -17.37 -18.94
C GLU A 401 -12.77 -17.41 -17.74
N ALA A 402 -13.63 -16.39 -17.59
CA ALA A 402 -14.59 -16.33 -16.48
C ALA A 402 -15.82 -15.49 -16.80
N TYR A 403 -16.90 -15.76 -16.07
CA TYR A 403 -18.05 -14.87 -15.99
C TYR A 403 -18.06 -14.10 -14.66
N VAL A 404 -18.13 -12.79 -14.76
CA VAL A 404 -18.12 -11.88 -13.61
C VAL A 404 -19.45 -11.14 -13.54
N LYS A 405 -20.23 -11.40 -12.49
CA LYS A 405 -21.49 -10.71 -12.19
C LYS A 405 -21.23 -9.55 -11.24
N GLY A 406 -21.66 -8.35 -11.59
CA GLY A 406 -21.47 -7.16 -10.77
C GLY A 406 -22.25 -5.95 -11.26
N GLN A 407 -22.25 -4.90 -10.46
CA GLN A 407 -22.85 -3.62 -10.82
C GLN A 407 -21.83 -2.72 -11.50
N ILE A 408 -22.16 -2.13 -12.65
CA ILE A 408 -21.32 -1.12 -13.30
C ILE A 408 -21.30 0.15 -12.46
N ILE A 409 -20.12 0.58 -12.01
CA ILE A 409 -19.94 1.81 -11.23
C ILE A 409 -19.12 2.87 -11.94
N SER A 410 -18.46 2.52 -13.04
CA SER A 410 -17.77 3.47 -13.92
C SER A 410 -17.57 2.85 -15.30
N ILE A 411 -17.76 3.66 -16.34
CA ILE A 411 -17.45 3.34 -17.73
C ILE A 411 -16.53 4.45 -18.23
N GLU A 412 -15.31 4.08 -18.62
CA GLU A 412 -14.35 4.98 -19.27
C GLU A 412 -14.23 4.54 -20.72
N ASN A 413 -14.70 5.35 -21.68
CA ASN A 413 -14.64 5.03 -23.11
C ASN A 413 -14.16 6.22 -23.96
N THR A 414 -13.58 7.24 -23.32
CA THR A 414 -13.15 8.48 -24.00
C THR A 414 -11.85 8.30 -24.76
N ASN A 415 -10.97 7.41 -24.28
CA ASN A 415 -9.69 7.10 -24.89
C ASN A 415 -9.55 5.58 -25.02
N LYS A 416 -9.34 5.09 -26.25
CA LYS A 416 -9.20 3.66 -26.55
C LYS A 416 -8.08 2.98 -25.74
N ASP A 417 -6.99 3.69 -25.46
CA ASP A 417 -5.87 3.17 -24.68
C ASP A 417 -6.13 3.13 -23.17
N LYS A 418 -7.21 3.76 -22.72
CA LYS A 418 -7.64 3.81 -21.31
C LYS A 418 -9.01 3.18 -21.08
N ALA A 419 -9.67 2.69 -22.12
CA ALA A 419 -11.06 2.28 -22.07
C ALA A 419 -11.27 1.11 -21.08
N SER A 420 -12.19 1.25 -20.13
CA SER A 420 -12.40 0.26 -19.06
C SER A 420 -13.83 0.32 -18.50
N ILE A 421 -14.25 -0.77 -17.88
CA ILE A 421 -15.47 -0.81 -17.05
C ILE A 421 -15.09 -1.26 -15.65
N LYS A 422 -15.56 -0.54 -14.63
CA LYS A 422 -15.40 -0.93 -13.23
C LYS A 422 -16.69 -1.55 -12.72
N LEU A 423 -16.58 -2.74 -12.16
CA LEU A 423 -17.67 -3.47 -11.54
C LEU A 423 -17.52 -3.51 -10.02
N LYS A 424 -18.60 -3.24 -9.29
CA LYS A 424 -18.73 -3.60 -7.89
C LYS A 424 -19.26 -5.04 -7.79
N LEU A 425 -18.49 -5.93 -7.19
CA LEU A 425 -18.82 -7.36 -7.10
C LEU A 425 -19.47 -7.72 -5.76
N SER A 426 -19.82 -8.99 -5.57
CA SER A 426 -20.55 -9.49 -4.38
C SER A 426 -19.78 -9.33 -3.07
N ASP A 427 -18.46 -9.20 -3.13
CA ASP A 427 -17.60 -8.87 -1.98
C ASP A 427 -17.63 -7.37 -1.60
N GLY A 428 -18.43 -6.58 -2.32
CA GLY A 428 -18.55 -5.14 -2.14
C GLY A 428 -17.38 -4.33 -2.72
N LYS A 429 -16.36 -4.97 -3.30
CA LYS A 429 -15.18 -4.31 -3.87
C LYS A 429 -15.35 -4.00 -5.35
N THR A 430 -14.55 -3.05 -5.81
CA THR A 430 -14.49 -2.61 -7.20
C THR A 430 -13.37 -3.32 -7.94
N TYR A 431 -13.68 -3.90 -9.10
CA TYR A 431 -12.75 -4.54 -10.01
C TYR A 431 -12.80 -3.84 -11.36
N GLU A 432 -11.64 -3.56 -11.94
CA GLU A 432 -11.51 -2.90 -13.24
C GLU A 432 -11.26 -3.92 -14.34
N PHE A 433 -12.02 -3.83 -15.41
CA PHE A 433 -11.91 -4.67 -16.60
C PHE A 433 -11.62 -3.81 -17.83
N TYR A 434 -10.65 -4.22 -18.63
CA TYR A 434 -10.17 -3.44 -19.75
C TYR A 434 -10.98 -3.70 -21.02
N ILE A 435 -11.43 -2.63 -21.66
CA ILE A 435 -12.02 -2.69 -23.00
C ILE A 435 -10.85 -2.66 -23.99
N THR A 436 -10.84 -3.60 -24.94
CA THR A 436 -9.84 -3.72 -26.00
C THR A 436 -10.52 -3.94 -27.34
N ASN A 437 -9.75 -4.11 -28.42
CA ASN A 437 -10.30 -4.46 -29.74
C ASN A 437 -10.97 -5.85 -29.77
N GLU A 438 -10.71 -6.70 -28.77
CA GLU A 438 -11.35 -8.02 -28.64
C GLU A 438 -12.72 -7.94 -27.95
N THR A 439 -13.04 -6.80 -27.32
CA THR A 439 -14.30 -6.59 -26.61
C THR A 439 -15.46 -6.40 -27.58
N LYS A 440 -16.54 -7.16 -27.39
CA LYS A 440 -17.74 -7.15 -28.22
C LYS A 440 -18.98 -6.78 -27.40
N ALA A 441 -20.00 -6.25 -28.08
CA ALA A 441 -21.35 -6.05 -27.54
C ALA A 441 -21.43 -5.24 -26.23
N LEU A 442 -20.96 -3.98 -26.26
CA LEU A 442 -21.10 -3.01 -25.16
C LEU A 442 -22.09 -1.88 -25.44
N ASN A 443 -22.82 -1.92 -26.55
CA ASN A 443 -23.66 -0.79 -26.96
C ASN A 443 -24.86 -0.57 -26.03
N ASP A 444 -25.23 -1.59 -25.25
CA ASP A 444 -26.42 -1.60 -24.37
C ASP A 444 -26.03 -1.73 -22.89
N VAL A 445 -24.89 -1.16 -22.46
CA VAL A 445 -24.49 -1.11 -21.04
C VAL A 445 -24.43 0.33 -20.54
N SER A 446 -25.08 0.59 -19.41
CA SER A 446 -25.15 1.89 -18.75
C SER A 446 -24.58 1.85 -17.33
N LEU A 447 -24.25 3.03 -16.81
CA LEU A 447 -23.85 3.19 -15.41
C LEU A 447 -24.96 2.67 -14.48
N ASN A 448 -24.58 1.94 -13.44
CA ASN A 448 -25.44 1.26 -12.45
C ASN A 448 -26.13 -0.02 -12.92
N ASP A 449 -25.95 -0.45 -14.17
CA ASP A 449 -26.47 -1.73 -14.64
C ASP A 449 -25.87 -2.90 -13.86
N ASN A 450 -26.70 -3.87 -13.49
CA ASN A 450 -26.23 -5.18 -13.05
C ASN A 450 -25.98 -6.03 -14.29
N VAL A 451 -24.74 -6.44 -14.48
CA VAL A 451 -24.30 -7.15 -15.68
C VAL A 451 -23.54 -8.41 -15.30
N THR A 452 -23.57 -9.37 -16.23
CA THR A 452 -22.64 -10.50 -16.23
C THR A 452 -21.72 -10.31 -17.42
N PHE A 453 -20.43 -10.15 -17.18
CA PHE A 453 -19.43 -10.01 -18.22
C PHE A 453 -18.64 -11.30 -18.41
N TYR A 454 -18.40 -11.66 -19.66
CA TYR A 454 -17.37 -12.64 -19.99
C TYR A 454 -16.02 -11.93 -20.07
N VAL A 455 -15.04 -12.44 -19.35
CA VAL A 455 -13.71 -11.84 -19.23
C VAL A 455 -12.63 -12.87 -19.49
N ASN A 456 -11.51 -12.40 -20.00
CA ASN A 456 -10.27 -13.17 -20.11
C ASN A 456 -9.20 -12.46 -19.29
N TYR A 457 -8.77 -13.06 -18.18
CA TYR A 457 -7.99 -12.40 -17.15
C TYR A 457 -8.65 -11.09 -16.66
N LYS A 458 -8.10 -9.94 -17.05
CA LYS A 458 -8.61 -8.60 -16.75
C LYS A 458 -9.26 -7.93 -17.96
N VAL A 459 -9.27 -8.57 -19.12
CA VAL A 459 -9.84 -8.02 -20.36
C VAL A 459 -11.31 -8.41 -20.46
N LEU A 460 -12.14 -7.42 -20.69
CA LEU A 460 -13.55 -7.60 -20.98
C LEU A 460 -13.70 -8.17 -22.40
N ILE A 461 -14.30 -9.34 -22.55
CA ILE A 461 -14.56 -9.92 -23.87
C ILE A 461 -15.95 -9.51 -24.38
N GLY A 462 -16.92 -9.38 -23.47
CA GLY A 462 -18.21 -8.80 -23.79
C GLY A 462 -19.26 -9.02 -22.73
N ARG A 463 -20.42 -8.39 -22.92
CA ARG A 463 -21.63 -8.71 -22.15
C ARG A 463 -22.00 -10.17 -22.39
N SER A 464 -22.11 -10.93 -21.31
CA SER A 464 -22.82 -12.19 -21.41
C SER A 464 -24.29 -11.86 -21.50
N ASN A 465 -24.94 -12.25 -22.60
CA ASN A 465 -26.40 -12.22 -22.74
C ASN A 465 -27.08 -13.27 -21.85
N ASP A 466 -26.42 -13.75 -20.79
CA ASP A 466 -27.04 -14.65 -19.82
C ASP A 466 -27.92 -13.84 -18.85
N GLU A 467 -29.05 -13.40 -19.40
CA GLU A 467 -30.34 -13.24 -18.71
C GLU A 467 -30.83 -14.58 -18.10
N ASN A 468 -30.05 -15.65 -18.24
CA ASN A 468 -30.45 -17.03 -18.00
C ASN A 468 -30.13 -17.60 -16.61
N ASN A 469 -29.94 -16.79 -15.57
CA ASN A 469 -29.83 -17.32 -14.20
C ASN A 469 -28.83 -18.50 -14.03
N GLY A 470 -27.73 -18.51 -14.80
CA GLY A 470 -26.72 -19.57 -14.75
C GLY A 470 -27.03 -20.83 -15.57
N ILE A 471 -27.92 -20.77 -16.55
CA ILE A 471 -28.27 -21.92 -17.38
C ILE A 471 -28.21 -21.60 -18.89
N ALA A 472 -27.26 -22.20 -19.59
CA ALA A 472 -27.19 -22.13 -21.03
C ALA A 472 -28.14 -23.13 -21.70
N MET A 473 -29.02 -22.69 -22.59
CA MET A 473 -30.04 -23.54 -23.20
C MET A 473 -30.05 -23.47 -24.71
N GLY A 474 -30.45 -24.58 -25.35
CA GLY A 474 -30.60 -24.63 -26.80
C GLY A 474 -30.55 -26.05 -27.33
N LYS A 475 -30.68 -26.17 -28.64
CA LYS A 475 -30.54 -27.45 -29.34
C LYS A 475 -29.07 -27.71 -29.58
N VAL A 476 -28.55 -28.85 -29.16
CA VAL A 476 -27.14 -29.20 -29.37
C VAL A 476 -26.88 -29.32 -30.87
N ARG A 477 -25.95 -28.51 -31.38
CA ARG A 477 -25.45 -28.61 -32.76
C ARG A 477 -24.27 -29.55 -32.85
N ARG A 478 -23.35 -29.41 -31.91
CA ARG A 478 -22.08 -30.14 -31.84
C ARG A 478 -21.71 -30.34 -30.38
N ALA A 479 -21.09 -31.47 -30.06
CA ALA A 479 -20.48 -31.69 -28.76
C ALA A 479 -19.14 -32.37 -28.99
N ALA A 480 -18.18 -32.11 -28.12
CA ALA A 480 -16.93 -32.84 -28.01
C ALA A 480 -16.79 -33.31 -26.56
N LEU A 481 -16.94 -34.61 -26.34
CA LEU A 481 -16.81 -35.23 -25.01
C LEU A 481 -15.47 -35.97 -24.91
N TYR A 482 -15.01 -36.23 -23.69
CA TYR A 482 -13.99 -37.24 -23.47
C TYR A 482 -14.69 -38.61 -23.41
N GLU A 483 -14.79 -39.28 -24.55
CA GLU A 483 -15.56 -40.53 -24.67
C GLU A 483 -14.91 -41.72 -23.95
N THR A 484 -13.59 -41.67 -23.73
CA THR A 484 -12.83 -42.70 -23.00
C THR A 484 -11.65 -42.13 -22.22
N THR A 485 -11.12 -42.88 -21.25
CA THR A 485 -9.83 -42.58 -20.60
C THR A 485 -8.65 -42.56 -21.57
N PHE A 486 -8.79 -43.14 -22.77
CA PHE A 486 -7.76 -43.18 -23.81
C PHE A 486 -7.72 -41.92 -24.70
N ASP A 487 -8.84 -41.20 -24.86
CA ASP A 487 -8.88 -39.93 -25.61
C ASP A 487 -8.19 -38.76 -24.89
N TYR A 488 -7.95 -38.92 -23.59
CA TYR A 488 -7.30 -37.95 -22.71
C TYR A 488 -5.89 -37.53 -23.16
N GLN A 489 -5.20 -38.37 -23.95
CA GLN A 489 -3.83 -38.10 -24.41
C GLN A 489 -3.71 -37.64 -25.88
N ARG A 490 -4.81 -37.63 -26.66
CA ARG A 490 -4.75 -37.30 -28.10
C ARG A 490 -5.47 -36.02 -28.51
N ARG A 491 -6.49 -35.59 -27.77
CA ARG A 491 -7.24 -34.37 -28.15
C ARG A 491 -6.53 -33.13 -27.63
N ASN A 492 -6.06 -32.28 -28.55
CA ASN A 492 -5.41 -30.99 -28.28
C ASN A 492 -6.41 -29.87 -27.88
N SER A 493 -7.70 -30.16 -27.71
CA SER A 493 -8.75 -29.18 -27.43
C SER A 493 -9.63 -29.61 -26.26
N ASP A 494 -9.98 -28.64 -25.40
CA ASP A 494 -10.91 -28.82 -24.28
C ASP A 494 -12.30 -29.31 -24.76
N PRO A 495 -13.01 -30.11 -23.95
CA PRO A 495 -14.33 -30.61 -24.29
C PRO A 495 -15.33 -29.44 -24.33
N TYR A 496 -16.28 -29.49 -25.26
CA TYR A 496 -17.22 -28.40 -25.47
C TYR A 496 -18.60 -28.89 -25.90
N ILE A 497 -19.60 -28.01 -25.80
CA ILE A 497 -20.93 -28.19 -26.37
C ILE A 497 -21.38 -26.90 -27.03
N GLU A 498 -21.79 -26.99 -28.30
CA GLU A 498 -22.36 -25.88 -29.07
C GLU A 498 -23.87 -26.01 -29.14
N LEU A 499 -24.58 -24.96 -28.73
CA LEU A 499 -26.03 -24.89 -28.75
C LEU A 499 -26.51 -23.92 -29.84
N GLU A 500 -27.56 -24.29 -30.56
CA GLU A 500 -28.43 -23.38 -31.31
C GLU A 500 -29.45 -22.80 -30.33
N LEU A 501 -29.45 -21.48 -30.22
CA LEU A 501 -30.29 -20.70 -29.32
C LEU A 501 -31.66 -20.43 -29.97
N ALA A 502 -32.65 -20.09 -29.16
CA ALA A 502 -34.02 -19.81 -29.63
C ALA A 502 -34.11 -18.67 -30.66
N ASN A 503 -33.16 -17.72 -30.62
CA ASN A 503 -33.06 -16.62 -31.58
C ASN A 503 -32.40 -17.01 -32.91
N GLY A 504 -32.07 -18.29 -33.12
CA GLY A 504 -31.41 -18.81 -34.33
C GLY A 504 -29.89 -18.64 -34.36
N GLY A 505 -29.27 -18.03 -33.35
CA GLY A 505 -27.81 -17.97 -33.19
C GLY A 505 -27.23 -19.26 -32.60
N SER A 506 -25.90 -19.39 -32.58
CA SER A 506 -25.23 -20.47 -31.85
C SER A 506 -24.24 -19.96 -30.79
N LYS A 507 -24.03 -20.73 -29.72
CA LYS A 507 -23.08 -20.44 -28.64
C LYS A 507 -22.40 -21.72 -28.17
N THR A 508 -21.07 -21.68 -28.04
CA THR A 508 -20.24 -22.79 -27.57
C THR A 508 -19.86 -22.62 -26.11
N TYR A 509 -19.95 -23.70 -25.34
CA TYR A 509 -19.65 -23.77 -23.92
C TYR A 509 -18.59 -24.82 -23.65
N SER A 510 -17.60 -24.48 -22.84
CA SER A 510 -16.59 -25.43 -22.37
C SER A 510 -17.20 -26.36 -21.31
N LEU A 511 -16.90 -27.65 -21.39
CA LEU A 511 -17.36 -28.65 -20.43
C LEU A 511 -16.31 -28.85 -19.33
N VAL A 512 -16.75 -29.27 -18.14
CA VAL A 512 -15.83 -29.92 -17.19
C VAL A 512 -15.37 -31.25 -17.77
N LYS A 513 -14.34 -31.88 -17.17
CA LYS A 513 -13.80 -33.15 -17.67
C LYS A 513 -14.86 -34.24 -17.80
N ASP A 514 -15.75 -34.36 -16.81
CA ASP A 514 -16.80 -35.38 -16.74
C ASP A 514 -18.15 -34.75 -16.35
N PRO A 515 -18.84 -34.06 -17.28
CA PRO A 515 -20.11 -33.42 -16.95
C PRO A 515 -21.17 -34.48 -16.62
N ILE A 516 -22.03 -34.20 -15.64
CA ILE A 516 -23.17 -35.05 -15.31
C ILE A 516 -24.21 -34.89 -16.42
N ILE A 517 -24.52 -35.96 -17.14
CA ILE A 517 -25.54 -35.91 -18.19
C ILE A 517 -26.82 -36.56 -17.65
N ARG A 518 -27.96 -35.88 -17.79
CA ARG A 518 -29.28 -36.39 -17.40
C ARG A 518 -30.23 -36.40 -18.58
N ASP A 519 -31.09 -37.40 -18.65
CA ASP A 519 -32.24 -37.46 -19.55
C ASP A 519 -33.50 -37.71 -18.72
N GLY A 520 -34.47 -36.79 -18.80
CA GLY A 520 -35.66 -36.83 -17.93
C GLY A 520 -35.34 -36.80 -16.43
N GLY A 521 -34.24 -36.16 -16.03
CA GLY A 521 -33.77 -36.09 -14.63
C GLY A 521 -32.97 -37.30 -14.15
N ILE A 522 -32.89 -38.38 -14.95
CA ILE A 522 -32.12 -39.58 -14.64
C ILE A 522 -30.71 -39.42 -15.18
N ARG A 523 -29.68 -39.69 -14.37
CA ARG A 523 -28.28 -39.65 -14.81
C ARG A 523 -28.04 -40.77 -15.84
N VAL A 524 -27.49 -40.41 -16.99
CA VAL A 524 -27.16 -41.33 -18.08
C VAL A 524 -25.64 -41.54 -18.08
N HIS A 525 -25.21 -42.78 -18.32
CA HIS A 525 -23.79 -43.16 -18.40
C HIS A 525 -23.42 -43.48 -19.85
N SER A 526 -22.13 -43.32 -20.19
CA SER A 526 -21.58 -43.67 -21.52
C SER A 526 -22.26 -42.96 -22.69
N VAL A 527 -22.43 -41.65 -22.56
CA VAL A 527 -23.02 -40.78 -23.58
C VAL A 527 -22.00 -40.44 -24.65
N THR A 528 -22.32 -40.67 -25.93
CA THR A 528 -21.51 -40.25 -27.07
C THR A 528 -21.84 -38.83 -27.50
N GLU A 529 -20.95 -38.20 -28.27
CA GLU A 529 -21.21 -36.88 -28.88
C GLU A 529 -22.51 -36.89 -29.71
N ASP A 530 -22.71 -37.93 -30.52
CA ASP A 530 -23.88 -38.12 -31.38
C ASP A 530 -25.20 -38.24 -30.60
N PHE A 531 -25.17 -38.78 -29.37
CA PHE A 531 -26.37 -38.88 -28.54
C PHE A 531 -26.90 -37.51 -28.11
N LEU A 532 -25.99 -36.54 -27.90
CA LEU A 532 -26.36 -35.18 -27.52
C LEU A 532 -26.81 -34.36 -28.72
N VAL A 533 -26.19 -34.55 -29.89
CA VAL A 533 -26.51 -33.77 -31.09
C VAL A 533 -28.00 -33.86 -31.44
N GLY A 534 -28.63 -32.71 -31.63
CA GLY A 534 -30.05 -32.58 -31.94
C GLY A 534 -30.98 -32.60 -30.73
N LYS A 535 -30.51 -32.95 -29.53
CA LYS A 535 -31.28 -32.86 -28.29
C LYS A 535 -31.40 -31.41 -27.83
N ASN A 536 -32.51 -31.08 -27.19
CA ASN A 536 -32.62 -29.84 -26.45
C ASN A 536 -32.03 -30.05 -25.07
N VAL A 537 -31.16 -29.15 -24.65
CA VAL A 537 -30.48 -29.25 -23.36
C VAL A 537 -30.60 -27.97 -22.57
N ASN A 538 -30.58 -28.15 -21.25
CA ASN A 538 -30.32 -27.15 -20.24
C ASN A 538 -28.95 -27.47 -19.62
N LEU A 539 -28.01 -26.55 -19.73
CA LEU A 539 -26.67 -26.68 -19.20
C LEU A 539 -26.56 -25.95 -17.87
N LYS A 540 -26.18 -26.67 -16.82
CA LYS A 540 -25.79 -26.07 -15.55
C LYS A 540 -24.31 -25.76 -15.59
N LEU A 541 -23.97 -24.49 -15.43
CA LEU A 541 -22.60 -24.02 -15.38
C LEU A 541 -22.12 -23.98 -13.93
N ASN A 542 -20.87 -24.39 -13.70
CA ASN A 542 -20.22 -24.22 -12.41
C ASN A 542 -19.78 -22.76 -12.19
N GLY A 543 -19.19 -22.49 -11.02
CA GLY A 543 -18.70 -21.16 -10.66
C GLY A 543 -17.64 -20.55 -11.59
N TYR A 544 -17.09 -21.35 -12.52
CA TYR A 544 -16.06 -20.99 -13.50
C TYR A 544 -16.62 -20.88 -14.93
N GLY A 545 -17.93 -21.03 -15.13
CA GLY A 545 -18.54 -20.96 -16.45
C GLY A 545 -18.32 -22.20 -17.32
N LYS A 546 -17.82 -23.31 -16.75
CA LYS A 546 -17.79 -24.61 -17.41
C LYS A 546 -19.06 -25.37 -17.10
N VAL A 547 -19.58 -26.09 -18.08
CA VAL A 547 -20.77 -26.92 -17.92
C VAL A 547 -20.41 -28.11 -17.03
N GLU A 548 -21.02 -28.18 -15.85
CA GLU A 548 -20.88 -29.31 -14.92
C GLU A 548 -22.00 -30.34 -15.10
N GLU A 549 -23.14 -29.93 -15.66
CA GLU A 549 -24.27 -30.81 -15.87
C GLU A 549 -25.06 -30.45 -17.15
N ILE A 550 -25.40 -31.46 -17.94
CA ILE A 550 -26.16 -31.37 -19.19
C ILE A 550 -27.49 -32.09 -18.96
N ASN A 551 -28.56 -31.33 -18.83
CA ASN A 551 -29.92 -31.86 -18.69
C ASN A 551 -30.60 -31.89 -20.05
N ILE A 552 -30.79 -33.07 -20.62
CA ILE A 552 -31.60 -33.26 -21.82
C ILE A 552 -33.06 -33.05 -21.43
N VAL A 553 -33.72 -32.15 -22.15
CA VAL A 553 -35.11 -31.78 -21.89
C VAL A 553 -35.99 -32.19 -23.05
N ASN A 554 -37.11 -32.83 -22.73
CA ASN A 554 -38.12 -33.17 -23.73
C ASN A 554 -38.68 -31.88 -24.36
N LYS A 555 -38.82 -31.88 -25.69
CA LYS A 555 -39.43 -30.78 -26.45
C LYS A 555 -40.85 -30.48 -25.97
N ASP A 556 -41.60 -31.47 -25.50
CA ASP A 556 -42.97 -31.28 -25.02
C ASP A 556 -43.05 -30.48 -23.69
N LEU A 557 -41.91 -30.34 -23.00
CA LEU A 557 -41.79 -29.55 -21.77
C LEU A 557 -41.29 -28.12 -22.04
N GLN A 558 -40.95 -27.79 -23.29
CA GLN A 558 -40.60 -26.43 -23.69
C GLN A 558 -41.84 -25.57 -23.82
N PHE A 559 -41.77 -24.33 -23.38
CA PHE A 559 -42.82 -23.36 -23.61
C PHE A 559 -42.26 -22.02 -24.06
N ASN A 560 -43.03 -21.35 -24.90
CA ASN A 560 -43.04 -19.91 -25.06
C ASN A 560 -44.33 -19.39 -24.43
N THR A 561 -44.26 -18.20 -23.85
CA THR A 561 -45.41 -17.60 -23.18
C THR A 561 -45.25 -16.09 -23.09
N MET A 562 -46.38 -15.40 -22.98
CA MET A 562 -46.41 -14.00 -22.57
C MET A 562 -47.03 -13.94 -21.18
N PHE A 563 -46.34 -13.27 -20.26
CA PHE A 563 -46.83 -13.04 -18.92
C PHE A 563 -47.19 -11.57 -18.72
N GLN A 564 -48.17 -11.32 -17.86
CA GLN A 564 -48.38 -10.02 -17.23
C GLN A 564 -48.09 -10.13 -15.73
N VAL A 565 -47.34 -9.18 -15.19
CA VAL A 565 -47.04 -9.08 -13.76
C VAL A 565 -48.22 -8.47 -13.02
N LEU A 566 -48.94 -9.28 -12.25
CA LEU A 566 -50.04 -8.81 -11.40
C LEU A 566 -49.57 -8.31 -10.03
N ARG A 567 -48.44 -8.84 -9.55
CA ARG A 567 -47.79 -8.41 -8.30
C ARG A 567 -46.28 -8.53 -8.43
N ALA A 568 -45.55 -7.57 -7.88
CA ALA A 568 -44.10 -7.62 -7.76
C ALA A 568 -43.68 -7.00 -6.42
N ASN A 569 -43.38 -7.86 -5.45
CA ASN A 569 -42.91 -7.43 -4.14
C ASN A 569 -41.41 -7.66 -4.06
N LYS A 570 -40.64 -6.59 -3.88
CA LYS A 570 -39.20 -6.70 -3.72
C LYS A 570 -38.88 -7.44 -2.41
N THR A 571 -38.12 -8.52 -2.52
CA THR A 571 -37.74 -9.41 -1.41
C THR A 571 -36.26 -9.30 -1.03
N SER A 572 -35.43 -8.74 -1.91
CA SER A 572 -34.03 -8.42 -1.62
C SER A 572 -33.58 -7.18 -2.36
N ASP A 573 -33.06 -6.20 -1.61
CA ASP A 573 -32.44 -4.99 -2.17
C ASP A 573 -31.06 -5.24 -2.78
N GLN A 574 -30.35 -6.25 -2.27
CA GLN A 574 -28.98 -6.55 -2.69
C GLN A 574 -28.94 -7.28 -4.04
N PHE A 575 -29.98 -8.05 -4.38
CA PHE A 575 -30.03 -8.88 -5.58
C PHE A 575 -31.17 -8.52 -6.54
N ASN A 576 -31.93 -7.45 -6.27
CA ASN A 576 -33.17 -7.08 -6.99
C ASN A 576 -34.05 -8.31 -7.26
N THR A 577 -34.38 -9.02 -6.19
CA THR A 577 -35.20 -10.23 -6.26
C THR A 577 -36.64 -9.88 -5.91
N TYR A 578 -37.61 -10.32 -6.73
CA TYR A 578 -39.03 -10.04 -6.54
C TYR A 578 -39.81 -11.34 -6.37
N ALA A 579 -40.65 -11.39 -5.34
CA ALA A 579 -41.75 -12.34 -5.29
C ALA A 579 -42.87 -11.80 -6.20
N VAL A 580 -43.17 -12.53 -7.27
CA VAL A 580 -44.09 -12.10 -8.30
C VAL A 580 -45.30 -13.02 -8.42
N THR A 581 -46.41 -12.45 -8.85
CA THR A 581 -47.58 -13.18 -9.35
C THR A 581 -47.72 -12.84 -10.83
N LEU A 582 -47.58 -13.85 -11.69
CA LEU A 582 -47.64 -13.72 -13.14
C LEU A 582 -48.95 -14.29 -13.67
N LYS A 583 -49.68 -13.55 -14.51
CA LYS A 583 -50.81 -14.07 -15.29
C LYS A 583 -50.31 -14.55 -16.64
N VAL A 584 -50.62 -15.78 -17.03
CA VAL A 584 -50.36 -16.29 -18.37
C VAL A 584 -51.32 -15.60 -19.34
N ILE A 585 -50.81 -14.79 -20.26
CA ILE A 585 -51.63 -14.14 -21.28
C ILE A 585 -51.84 -15.07 -22.47
N GLN A 586 -50.78 -15.71 -22.92
CA GLN A 586 -50.82 -16.69 -24.01
C GLN A 586 -49.62 -17.62 -23.90
N SER A 587 -49.76 -18.89 -24.28
CA SER A 587 -48.66 -19.85 -24.34
C SER A 587 -48.84 -20.80 -25.52
N ASP A 588 -47.74 -21.31 -26.07
CA ASP A 588 -47.76 -22.39 -27.07
C ASP A 588 -47.67 -23.79 -26.46
N ASN A 589 -47.54 -23.91 -25.13
CA ASN A 589 -47.51 -25.18 -24.43
C ASN A 589 -48.83 -25.41 -23.68
N ASN A 590 -49.54 -26.49 -24.03
CA ASN A 590 -50.84 -26.82 -23.45
C ASN A 590 -50.82 -27.12 -21.93
N ARG A 591 -49.63 -27.31 -21.33
CA ARG A 591 -49.46 -27.49 -19.89
C ARG A 591 -49.46 -26.17 -19.12
N ILE A 592 -49.28 -25.02 -19.78
CA ILE A 592 -49.40 -23.67 -19.19
C ILE A 592 -50.68 -23.02 -19.73
N LYS A 593 -51.72 -22.93 -18.89
CA LYS A 593 -53.03 -22.48 -19.36
C LYS A 593 -53.13 -20.95 -19.39
N PRO A 594 -53.50 -20.34 -20.53
CA PRO A 594 -53.83 -18.91 -20.55
C PRO A 594 -54.90 -18.57 -19.52
N GLY A 595 -54.68 -17.48 -18.77
CA GLY A 595 -55.48 -17.05 -17.62
C GLY A 595 -55.02 -17.63 -16.27
N GLU A 596 -54.16 -18.65 -16.24
CA GLU A 596 -53.58 -19.16 -14.99
C GLU A 596 -52.66 -18.13 -14.34
N THR A 597 -52.63 -18.12 -13.00
CA THR A 597 -51.69 -17.31 -12.23
C THR A 597 -50.61 -18.17 -11.61
N ILE A 598 -49.35 -17.73 -11.77
CA ILE A 598 -48.16 -18.43 -11.30
C ILE A 598 -47.44 -17.54 -10.31
N ASN A 599 -47.21 -18.07 -9.11
CA ASN A 599 -46.40 -17.39 -8.10
C ASN A 599 -44.98 -17.95 -8.15
N MET A 600 -44.00 -17.07 -8.27
CA MET A 600 -42.58 -17.46 -8.28
C MET A 600 -41.69 -16.30 -7.83
N THR A 601 -40.39 -16.56 -7.78
CA THR A 601 -39.38 -15.55 -7.50
C THR A 601 -38.59 -15.27 -8.77
N LEU A 602 -38.41 -13.99 -9.12
CA LEU A 602 -37.61 -13.54 -10.25
C LEU A 602 -36.44 -12.67 -9.79
N GLU A 603 -35.29 -12.84 -10.43
CA GLU A 603 -34.14 -11.94 -10.30
C GLU A 603 -34.19 -10.88 -11.42
N GLY A 604 -33.90 -9.63 -11.08
CA GLY A 604 -33.90 -8.51 -12.04
C GLY A 604 -34.99 -7.48 -11.76
N ASN A 605 -35.05 -6.44 -12.58
CA ASN A 605 -36.08 -5.40 -12.45
C ASN A 605 -37.37 -5.87 -13.11
N VAL A 606 -38.35 -6.27 -12.31
CA VAL A 606 -39.71 -6.60 -12.75
C VAL A 606 -40.66 -5.63 -12.07
N LEU A 607 -41.37 -4.82 -12.86
CA LEU A 607 -42.32 -3.84 -12.34
C LEU A 607 -43.73 -4.41 -12.35
N LEU A 608 -44.56 -3.88 -11.44
CA LEU A 608 -45.99 -4.11 -11.48
C LEU A 608 -46.54 -3.73 -12.86
N ASN A 609 -47.39 -4.57 -13.42
CA ASN A 609 -48.04 -4.41 -14.73
C ASN A 609 -47.13 -4.54 -15.96
N ASP A 610 -45.87 -4.92 -15.79
CA ASP A 610 -45.03 -5.30 -16.92
C ASP A 610 -45.63 -6.50 -17.66
N VAL A 611 -45.52 -6.47 -18.98
CA VAL A 611 -45.85 -7.57 -19.88
C VAL A 611 -44.59 -7.98 -20.58
N PHE A 612 -44.25 -9.26 -20.50
CA PHE A 612 -43.01 -9.76 -21.08
C PHE A 612 -43.21 -11.08 -21.81
N LEU A 613 -42.41 -11.27 -22.85
CA LEU A 613 -42.25 -12.54 -23.53
C LEU A 613 -41.21 -13.37 -22.78
N ALA A 614 -41.50 -14.64 -22.63
CA ALA A 614 -40.60 -15.57 -21.99
C ALA A 614 -40.61 -16.93 -22.69
N ASN A 615 -39.52 -17.65 -22.52
CA ASN A 615 -39.44 -19.07 -22.82
C ASN A 615 -38.90 -19.83 -21.61
N GLY A 616 -39.05 -21.14 -21.62
CA GLY A 616 -38.56 -21.94 -20.52
C GLY A 616 -38.92 -23.41 -20.63
N TYR A 617 -38.78 -24.09 -19.50
CA TYR A 617 -39.03 -25.51 -19.38
C TYR A 617 -39.87 -25.82 -18.15
N LEU A 618 -40.77 -26.76 -18.35
CA LEU A 618 -41.52 -27.39 -17.29
C LEU A 618 -40.76 -28.58 -16.72
N ASP A 619 -40.97 -28.88 -15.44
CA ASP A 619 -40.70 -30.21 -14.92
C ASP A 619 -41.78 -31.20 -15.41
N GLU A 620 -41.57 -32.49 -15.15
CA GLU A 620 -42.53 -33.54 -15.50
C GLU A 620 -43.91 -33.37 -14.83
N ARG A 621 -43.98 -32.52 -13.78
CA ARG A 621 -45.22 -32.19 -13.05
C ARG A 621 -45.86 -30.88 -13.53
N SER A 622 -45.43 -30.36 -14.68
CA SER A 622 -45.93 -29.13 -15.29
C SER A 622 -45.68 -27.86 -14.48
N LYS A 623 -44.73 -27.86 -13.55
CA LYS A 623 -44.26 -26.63 -12.89
C LYS A 623 -43.16 -26.00 -13.70
N ILE A 624 -43.11 -24.67 -13.73
CA ILE A 624 -42.00 -23.94 -14.33
C ILE A 624 -40.73 -24.26 -13.54
N LEU A 625 -39.90 -25.13 -14.12
CA LEU A 625 -38.57 -25.46 -13.59
C LEU A 625 -37.61 -24.31 -13.88
N GLN A 626 -37.80 -23.66 -15.03
CA GLN A 626 -36.99 -22.54 -15.48
C GLN A 626 -37.79 -21.59 -16.35
N LEU A 627 -37.55 -20.28 -16.14
CA LEU A 627 -38.11 -19.19 -16.92
C LEU A 627 -36.98 -18.26 -17.37
N ASN A 628 -36.96 -17.93 -18.65
CA ASN A 628 -36.11 -16.90 -19.23
C ASN A 628 -37.00 -15.79 -19.80
N ILE A 629 -36.83 -14.58 -19.29
CA ILE A 629 -37.52 -13.39 -19.80
C ILE A 629 -36.74 -12.90 -21.00
N GLU A 630 -37.33 -12.99 -22.19
CA GLU A 630 -36.66 -12.57 -23.43
C GLU A 630 -36.76 -11.06 -23.64
N GLU A 631 -37.92 -10.48 -23.34
CA GLU A 631 -38.19 -9.08 -23.62
C GLU A 631 -39.38 -8.60 -22.79
N VAL A 632 -39.25 -7.43 -22.15
CA VAL A 632 -40.39 -6.68 -21.63
C VAL A 632 -41.01 -5.91 -22.80
N VAL A 633 -42.18 -6.35 -23.25
CA VAL A 633 -42.86 -5.84 -24.46
C VAL A 633 -43.78 -4.65 -24.18
N GLY A 634 -44.04 -4.34 -22.91
CA GLY A 634 -44.82 -3.18 -22.49
C GLY A 634 -45.17 -3.19 -21.01
N ASN A 635 -45.89 -2.16 -20.56
CA ASN A 635 -46.47 -2.07 -19.22
C ASN A 635 -47.90 -1.54 -19.36
N THR A 636 -48.88 -2.22 -18.77
CA THR A 636 -50.30 -1.85 -18.94
C THR A 636 -50.75 -0.71 -18.01
N GLY A 637 -49.91 -0.29 -17.07
CA GLY A 637 -50.19 0.80 -16.13
C GLY A 637 -51.19 0.41 -15.02
N TYR A 638 -52.45 0.09 -15.37
CA TYR A 638 -53.52 -0.15 -14.41
C TYR A 638 -54.51 -1.28 -14.75
N TYR A 639 -54.48 -1.84 -15.96
CA TYR A 639 -55.46 -2.83 -16.41
C TYR A 639 -54.82 -4.20 -16.70
N GLU A 640 -55.61 -5.27 -16.56
CA GLU A 640 -55.20 -6.63 -16.94
C GLU A 640 -55.47 -6.88 -18.42
N LEU A 641 -54.57 -7.60 -19.08
CA LEU A 641 -54.80 -8.08 -20.45
C LEU A 641 -55.72 -9.29 -20.44
N ASP A 642 -56.55 -9.38 -21.48
CA ASP A 642 -57.34 -10.58 -21.80
C ASP A 642 -56.40 -11.71 -22.27
N GLN A 643 -56.65 -12.93 -21.80
CA GLN A 643 -55.89 -14.11 -22.22
C GLN A 643 -56.31 -14.61 -23.60
N VAL A 644 -55.36 -15.16 -24.36
CA VAL A 644 -55.58 -15.79 -25.66
C VAL A 644 -55.40 -17.30 -25.56
N ASN A 645 -56.45 -18.03 -25.91
CA ASN A 645 -56.46 -19.49 -25.86
C ASN A 645 -56.12 -20.13 -27.21
N GLY A 646 -55.66 -21.39 -27.17
CA GLY A 646 -55.55 -22.24 -28.36
C GLY A 646 -54.32 -22.00 -29.25
N ILE A 647 -53.34 -21.23 -28.78
CA ILE A 647 -52.07 -21.04 -29.48
C ILE A 647 -51.22 -22.31 -29.38
N ARG A 648 -50.67 -22.77 -30.50
CA ARG A 648 -49.82 -23.98 -30.58
C ARG A 648 -48.39 -23.71 -31.02
N GLU A 649 -48.09 -22.47 -31.40
CA GLU A 649 -46.78 -22.07 -31.89
C GLU A 649 -46.51 -20.59 -31.60
N ARG A 650 -45.28 -20.27 -31.19
CA ARG A 650 -44.84 -18.90 -30.87
C ARG A 650 -45.15 -17.87 -31.96
N ARG A 651 -45.00 -18.23 -33.24
CA ARG A 651 -45.23 -17.31 -34.36
C ARG A 651 -46.67 -16.80 -34.47
N SER A 652 -47.62 -17.47 -33.82
CA SER A 652 -49.03 -17.07 -33.76
C SER A 652 -49.35 -16.18 -32.56
N PHE A 653 -48.34 -15.75 -31.79
CA PHE A 653 -48.56 -14.89 -30.62
C PHE A 653 -49.08 -13.53 -31.05
N TYR A 654 -50.09 -13.05 -30.32
CA TYR A 654 -50.54 -11.67 -30.43
C TYR A 654 -49.50 -10.75 -29.81
N THR A 655 -49.22 -9.64 -30.48
CA THR A 655 -48.31 -8.61 -29.96
C THR A 655 -48.97 -7.86 -28.80
N PHE A 656 -48.15 -7.28 -27.91
CA PHE A 656 -48.64 -6.45 -26.81
C PHE A 656 -49.62 -5.36 -27.29
N LYS A 657 -49.30 -4.65 -28.37
CA LYS A 657 -50.15 -3.59 -28.94
C LYS A 657 -51.51 -4.08 -29.45
N GLN A 658 -51.60 -5.32 -29.93
CA GLN A 658 -52.87 -5.91 -30.35
C GLN A 658 -53.74 -6.19 -29.12
N LEU A 659 -53.16 -6.79 -28.08
CA LEU A 659 -53.85 -7.13 -26.84
C LEU A 659 -54.28 -5.90 -26.04
N GLU A 660 -53.45 -4.87 -26.00
CA GLU A 660 -53.75 -3.59 -25.34
C GLU A 660 -54.97 -2.89 -25.96
N ARG A 661 -55.09 -2.88 -27.29
CA ARG A 661 -56.24 -2.27 -28.00
C ARG A 661 -57.54 -2.98 -27.71
N ASP A 662 -57.50 -4.30 -27.59
CA ASP A 662 -58.70 -5.12 -27.35
C ASP A 662 -59.12 -5.05 -25.87
N SER A 663 -58.16 -5.08 -24.94
CA SER A 663 -58.43 -5.05 -23.49
C SER A 663 -58.87 -3.66 -23.01
N SER A 664 -58.31 -2.57 -23.56
CA SER A 664 -58.68 -1.19 -23.18
C SER A 664 -60.10 -0.79 -23.57
N ARG A 665 -60.70 -1.45 -24.58
CA ARG A 665 -62.09 -1.25 -24.99
C ARG A 665 -63.11 -1.83 -23.99
N ASN A 666 -62.77 -2.93 -23.31
CA ASN A 666 -63.64 -3.57 -22.32
C ASN A 666 -63.70 -2.81 -20.99
N THR A 667 -62.66 -2.06 -20.62
CA THR A 667 -62.65 -1.21 -19.40
C THR A 667 -63.46 0.08 -19.54
N TYR A 668 -63.68 0.58 -20.76
CA TYR A 668 -64.47 1.79 -20.99
C TYR A 668 -66.00 1.55 -21.02
N THR A 669 -66.44 0.31 -21.23
CA THR A 669 -67.87 -0.04 -21.30
C THR A 669 -68.48 -0.42 -19.95
N SER A 670 -67.67 -0.77 -18.95
CA SER A 670 -68.15 -1.15 -17.60
C SER A 670 -68.47 0.03 -16.69
N SER A 671 -68.12 1.28 -17.07
CA SER A 671 -68.40 2.48 -16.26
C SER A 671 -69.71 3.19 -16.62
N ARG A 672 -70.53 2.66 -17.54
CA ARG A 672 -71.76 3.33 -18.02
C ARG A 672 -73.09 2.60 -17.83
N ASN A 673 -73.13 1.43 -17.18
CA ASN A 673 -74.42 0.74 -16.97
C ASN A 673 -74.57 0.17 -15.57
N THR A 674 -75.02 1.01 -14.64
CA THR A 674 -75.97 0.60 -13.60
C THR A 674 -76.93 1.75 -13.32
N ASN A 675 -78.00 1.81 -14.11
CA ASN A 675 -79.28 2.25 -13.57
C ASN A 675 -80.39 1.39 -14.16
N ILE A 676 -81.27 0.97 -13.25
CA ILE A 676 -82.60 0.37 -13.41
C ILE A 676 -82.66 -1.17 -13.34
N ARG A 677 -83.25 -1.60 -12.23
CA ARG A 677 -83.72 -2.96 -11.90
C ARG A 677 -84.99 -3.33 -12.67
N ALA A 678 -85.21 -4.65 -12.74
CA ALA A 678 -86.45 -5.40 -12.51
C ALA A 678 -87.05 -6.17 -13.71
N TYR A 679 -87.25 -7.46 -13.41
CA TYR A 679 -87.90 -8.58 -14.12
C TYR A 679 -87.18 -9.22 -15.31
#